data_AF-A0A5Q6S2E8-F1
#
_entry.id   AF-A0A5Q6S2E8-F1
#
_cell.length_a   1.000
_cell.length_b   1.000
_cell.length_c   1.000
_cell.angle_alpha   90.00
_cell.angle_beta   90.00
_cell.angle_gamma   90.00
#
_symmetry.space_group_name_H-M   'P 1'
#
loop_
_entity.id
_entity.type
_entity.pdbx_description
1 polymer ?
#
loop_
_entity_poly.entity_id
_entity_poly.type
_entity_poly.pdbx_seq_one_letter_code
_entity_poly.pdbx_strand_id
1 'polypeptide(L)'
;MTTTTPRRIRRSARRWAARLRRVPVISTLIPQARPASRRPTAPPTTVHAVDAYEAGNLGLAWARFADVPAADWRRWALEEYLRSGLAHDRDRVVADLRDLATDPAIRLSPASWDVAVGLAFAEGESDLARTLFARFDDAVSTRARAGRRVRESRDWMRDWVQRDPVSASAPAVPPGTVSFAVLAYGHPGRRRASANIGDHVQSLAMLGHVVRRSKLRFAGDERLAAALTELQGRVPERMRHDTTDADVSVITVDRDASAYAAVPPQTWTIAFGWYMHALFGTSRYGLPFHANLLPVFVSFHCSKRDLLNPEVVDYLRRHGPIGCRDWTTVDLLLSMDVPAFFSGCVTTTVSTVFPDLAERPAADAPRAYVDVPADQVPEGGVTYRHGDDRIRTTPFVDNLRRAAALLETYRTQHSGLVTSRLHAYLPARSLGIDAEFVPPKPSDPRFAGLTPMDDQRLSDIRTGITGLLEPVLDAILGGAAPDDVYALWRTVTADRVAQARARHDAPAATAARTRPLPAVIDRRTLSPLAATDAPARTALDREEVVVLVGRGGGTGTADQVGPLIASLAEHSRHSARVTLVGPGAGNVDVAAEPDLEVRRIETDGSVVDVFLTLPDLLPDVDRAVMLTTAAVVDRDLAPLAALDLEGHLFAAPTTLDRRRSSGFGVIETAAVRLGAKVDRSTELRRIAYQAHTFDFDAFDVDVLVADLAAMRGSAAVAAAPALVEAYGLRLREVLHVLAGPDRAVVPAEYAAQAR
;
A
#
# COMPACT_ATOMS: atom_id res chain seq x y z
N MET A 1 42.77 -36.65 8.06
CA MET A 1 43.54 -35.72 8.92
C MET A 1 43.81 -34.43 8.15
N THR A 2 43.02 -33.39 8.41
CA THR A 2 43.47 -31.98 8.49
C THR A 2 42.27 -31.13 8.89
N THR A 3 42.44 -30.49 10.01
CA THR A 3 41.51 -29.65 10.75
C THR A 3 41.32 -28.30 10.04
N THR A 4 40.08 -27.83 9.89
CA THR A 4 39.80 -26.42 9.61
C THR A 4 38.62 -25.92 10.45
N THR A 5 38.86 -24.79 11.10
CA THR A 5 38.23 -24.27 12.31
C THR A 5 36.86 -23.62 12.06
N PRO A 6 35.89 -23.62 13.01
CA PRO A 6 34.55 -23.04 12.83
C PRO A 6 34.49 -21.49 12.92
N ARG A 7 35.63 -20.80 12.82
CA ARG A 7 35.77 -19.38 13.17
C ARG A 7 35.53 -18.41 12.00
N ARG A 8 35.44 -18.89 10.74
CA ARG A 8 35.18 -18.05 9.55
C ARG A 8 33.69 -17.85 9.22
N ILE A 9 32.79 -18.70 9.71
CA ILE A 9 31.34 -18.60 9.45
C ILE A 9 30.66 -17.55 10.37
N ARG A 10 31.24 -17.26 11.54
CA ARG A 10 30.66 -16.28 12.49
C ARG A 10 31.03 -14.81 12.23
N ARG A 11 32.05 -14.52 11.41
CA ARG A 11 32.41 -13.13 11.02
C ARG A 11 31.68 -12.63 9.77
N SER A 12 31.16 -13.51 8.91
CA SER A 12 30.34 -13.14 7.74
C SER A 12 28.90 -12.79 8.10
N ALA A 13 28.29 -13.49 9.09
CA ALA A 13 26.92 -13.24 9.53
C ALA A 13 26.74 -11.89 10.28
N ARG A 14 27.73 -11.46 11.07
CA ARG A 14 27.67 -10.16 11.79
C ARG A 14 27.90 -8.95 10.88
N ARG A 15 28.61 -9.11 9.76
CA ARG A 15 28.76 -8.04 8.74
C ARG A 15 27.54 -7.93 7.81
N TRP A 16 26.76 -9.01 7.67
CA TRP A 16 25.47 -9.01 6.96
C TRP A 16 24.38 -8.24 7.73
N ALA A 17 24.27 -8.43 9.05
CA ALA A 17 23.28 -7.72 9.88
C ALA A 17 23.52 -6.20 10.01
N ALA A 18 24.79 -5.75 9.94
CA ALA A 18 25.12 -4.33 10.05
C ALA A 18 24.95 -3.53 8.73
N ARG A 19 24.88 -4.20 7.56
CA ARG A 19 24.75 -3.54 6.24
C ARG A 19 23.32 -3.41 5.73
N LEU A 20 22.35 -4.15 6.31
CA LEU A 20 20.91 -3.96 6.05
C LEU A 20 20.39 -2.58 6.51
N ARG A 21 21.15 -1.83 7.33
CA ARG A 21 20.79 -0.47 7.77
C ARG A 21 21.12 0.65 6.77
N ARG A 22 21.69 0.38 5.60
CA ARG A 22 22.11 1.42 4.63
C ARG A 22 21.79 1.13 3.15
N VAL A 23 20.64 0.52 2.88
CA VAL A 23 20.09 0.44 1.51
C VAL A 23 18.97 1.48 1.38
N PRO A 24 19.01 2.39 0.39
CA PRO A 24 17.93 3.35 0.19
C PRO A 24 16.70 2.60 -0.32
N VAL A 25 15.72 2.47 0.56
CA VAL A 25 14.39 1.93 0.25
C VAL A 25 13.74 2.86 -0.79
N ILE A 26 13.34 2.31 -1.95
CA ILE A 26 12.32 2.93 -2.80
C ILE A 26 10.97 2.73 -2.10
N SER A 27 10.80 3.48 -1.01
CA SER A 27 9.53 3.80 -0.37
C SER A 27 9.32 5.28 -0.67
N THR A 28 8.90 5.57 -1.89
CA THR A 28 8.46 6.94 -2.22
C THR A 28 6.98 7.09 -1.90
N LEU A 29 6.61 6.85 -0.65
CA LEU A 29 5.33 7.27 -0.10
C LEU A 29 5.57 7.81 1.31
N ILE A 30 5.29 9.11 1.47
CA ILE A 30 5.43 9.94 2.66
C ILE A 30 6.87 10.46 2.85
N PRO A 31 7.10 11.78 2.98
CA PRO A 31 8.42 12.33 3.26
C PRO A 31 8.99 11.65 4.51
N GLN A 32 10.25 11.19 4.44
CA GLN A 32 10.98 10.76 5.62
C GLN A 32 10.94 11.90 6.64
N ALA A 33 10.14 11.73 7.70
CA ALA A 33 10.11 12.64 8.83
C ALA A 33 11.54 12.71 9.41
N ARG A 34 12.07 13.92 9.45
CA ARG A 34 13.30 14.22 10.17
C ARG A 34 12.95 14.17 11.66
N PRO A 35 13.74 13.52 12.53
CA PRO A 35 13.43 13.45 13.95
C PRO A 35 13.32 14.86 14.57
N ALA A 36 12.40 15.01 15.53
CA ALA A 36 12.13 16.18 16.38
C ALA A 36 13.36 16.94 16.95
N SER A 37 14.55 16.32 16.95
CA SER A 37 15.80 16.88 17.48
C SER A 37 16.39 18.08 16.72
N ARG A 38 15.63 18.77 15.85
CA ARG A 38 16.10 19.91 15.03
C ARG A 38 15.42 21.25 15.31
N ARG A 39 14.49 21.34 16.25
CA ARG A 39 13.87 22.63 16.65
C ARG A 39 14.10 22.93 18.14
N PRO A 40 15.36 22.97 18.64
CA PRO A 40 15.64 23.20 20.07
C PRO A 40 15.18 24.57 20.59
N THR A 41 14.74 25.47 19.72
CA THR A 41 14.24 26.81 20.05
C THR A 41 12.73 26.98 19.92
N ALA A 42 11.98 25.93 19.59
CA ALA A 42 10.52 25.99 19.52
C ALA A 42 9.88 25.93 20.92
N PRO A 43 8.74 26.60 21.15
CA PRO A 43 8.02 26.51 22.42
C PRO A 43 7.61 25.07 22.74
N PRO A 44 7.59 24.65 24.03
CA PRO A 44 7.24 23.28 24.42
C PRO A 44 5.88 22.81 23.89
N THR A 45 4.86 23.68 23.92
CA THR A 45 3.52 23.38 23.38
C THR A 45 3.56 23.00 21.90
N THR A 46 4.38 23.70 21.11
CA THR A 46 4.59 23.39 19.69
C THR A 46 5.32 22.06 19.51
N VAL A 47 6.35 21.79 20.32
CA VAL A 47 7.10 20.53 20.26
C VAL A 47 6.18 19.34 20.54
N HIS A 48 5.33 19.42 21.57
CA HIS A 48 4.39 18.36 21.90
C HIS A 48 3.36 18.09 20.79
N ALA A 49 2.88 19.13 20.10
CA ALA A 49 1.98 18.97 18.97
C ALA A 49 2.69 18.30 17.76
N VAL A 50 3.93 18.72 17.48
CA VAL A 50 4.75 18.12 16.42
C VAL A 50 5.11 16.67 16.75
N ASP A 51 5.44 16.34 18.00
CA ASP A 51 5.74 14.97 18.40
C ASP A 51 4.54 14.03 18.21
N ALA A 52 3.32 14.52 18.49
CA ALA A 52 2.09 13.78 18.21
C ALA A 52 1.90 13.56 16.70
N TYR A 53 2.15 14.59 15.88
CA TYR A 53 2.12 14.47 14.42
C TYR A 53 3.17 13.48 13.89
N GLU A 54 4.42 13.56 14.39
CA GLU A 54 5.51 12.65 14.01
C GLU A 54 5.24 11.21 14.44
N ALA A 55 4.52 11.01 15.55
CA ALA A 55 3.99 9.73 15.98
C ALA A 55 2.84 9.20 15.09
N GLY A 56 2.33 10.03 14.17
CA GLY A 56 1.21 9.70 13.29
C GLY A 56 -0.17 9.99 13.86
N ASN A 57 -0.26 10.57 15.06
CA ASN A 57 -1.53 10.87 15.73
C ASN A 57 -1.99 12.30 15.38
N LEU A 58 -2.69 12.42 14.25
CA LEU A 58 -3.18 13.71 13.76
C LEU A 58 -4.26 14.33 14.67
N GLY A 59 -5.10 13.52 15.30
CA GLY A 59 -6.14 14.02 16.20
C GLY A 59 -5.55 14.61 17.48
N LEU A 60 -4.60 13.91 18.09
CA LEU A 60 -3.84 14.44 19.23
C LEU A 60 -3.00 15.66 18.84
N ALA A 61 -2.37 15.62 17.67
CA ALA A 61 -1.64 16.78 17.16
C ALA A 61 -2.56 17.99 17.00
N TRP A 62 -3.74 17.80 16.40
CA TRP A 62 -4.72 18.85 16.22
C TRP A 62 -5.26 19.41 17.55
N ALA A 63 -5.61 18.53 18.48
CA ALA A 63 -6.02 18.93 19.83
C ALA A 63 -4.94 19.76 20.52
N ARG A 64 -3.67 19.34 20.44
CA ARG A 64 -2.53 20.09 21.01
C ARG A 64 -2.26 21.41 20.27
N PHE A 65 -2.52 21.47 18.97
CA PHE A 65 -2.40 22.71 18.20
C PHE A 65 -3.44 23.76 18.59
N ALA A 66 -4.54 23.39 19.26
CA ALA A 66 -5.48 24.36 19.82
C ALA A 66 -4.81 25.33 20.81
N ASP A 67 -3.79 24.86 21.53
CA ASP A 67 -3.04 25.63 22.53
C ASP A 67 -1.79 26.33 21.95
N VAL A 68 -1.53 26.19 20.64
CA VAL A 68 -0.34 26.77 19.99
C VAL A 68 -0.69 28.11 19.34
N PRO A 69 -0.05 29.23 19.75
CA PRO A 69 -0.30 30.53 19.14
C PRO A 69 -0.03 30.56 17.64
N ALA A 70 -0.77 31.39 16.90
CA ALA A 70 -0.65 31.48 15.45
C ALA A 70 0.77 31.81 14.96
N ALA A 71 1.47 32.71 15.65
CA ALA A 71 2.85 33.06 15.33
C ALA A 71 3.80 31.84 15.43
N ASP A 72 3.55 30.94 16.39
CA ASP A 72 4.43 29.81 16.68
C ASP A 72 4.24 28.68 15.68
N TRP A 73 3.00 28.24 15.41
CA TRP A 73 2.80 27.20 14.39
C TRP A 73 3.20 27.69 13.00
N ARG A 74 2.95 28.97 12.64
CA ARG A 74 3.38 29.53 11.34
C ARG A 74 4.89 29.47 11.15
N ARG A 75 5.65 29.74 12.23
CA ARG A 75 7.12 29.76 12.19
C ARG A 75 7.73 28.37 12.27
N TRP A 76 7.18 27.52 13.14
CA TRP A 76 7.84 26.29 13.55
C TRP A 76 7.15 25.03 13.02
N ALA A 77 5.83 25.00 12.89
CA ALA A 77 5.06 23.77 12.68
C ALA A 77 3.96 23.90 11.62
N LEU A 78 4.20 24.70 10.57
CA LEU A 78 3.17 25.05 9.58
C LEU A 78 2.59 23.81 8.90
N GLU A 79 3.46 22.91 8.42
CA GLU A 79 3.01 21.72 7.69
C GLU A 79 2.23 20.78 8.60
N GLU A 80 2.72 20.59 9.82
CA GLU A 80 2.14 19.74 10.85
C GLU A 80 0.76 20.26 11.29
N TYR A 81 0.63 21.58 11.51
CA TYR A 81 -0.64 22.24 11.82
C TYR A 81 -1.65 22.07 10.68
N LEU A 82 -1.28 22.49 9.46
CA LEU A 82 -2.19 22.47 8.32
C LEU A 82 -2.67 21.05 8.00
N ARG A 83 -1.77 20.06 8.04
CA ARG A 83 -2.15 18.66 7.76
C ARG A 83 -3.00 18.03 8.86
N SER A 84 -2.70 18.31 10.12
CA SER A 84 -3.49 17.77 11.24
C SER A 84 -4.90 18.38 11.23
N GLY A 85 -4.99 19.69 11.01
CA GLY A 85 -6.26 20.41 10.95
C GLY A 85 -7.07 20.06 9.71
N LEU A 86 -6.49 19.94 8.51
CA LEU A 86 -7.24 19.49 7.32
C LEU A 86 -7.89 18.10 7.49
N ALA A 87 -7.33 17.26 8.36
CA ALA A 87 -7.89 15.95 8.67
C ALA A 87 -9.04 15.99 9.71
N HIS A 88 -9.23 17.09 10.46
CA HIS A 88 -10.18 17.16 11.59
C HIS A 88 -11.12 18.36 11.57
N ASP A 89 -10.67 19.49 11.02
CA ASP A 89 -11.37 20.78 10.99
C ASP A 89 -10.92 21.57 9.74
N ARG A 90 -11.47 21.16 8.59
CA ARG A 90 -11.14 21.73 7.28
C ARG A 90 -11.40 23.23 7.24
N ASP A 91 -12.59 23.66 7.68
CA ASP A 91 -13.07 25.02 7.46
C ASP A 91 -12.19 26.04 8.20
N ARG A 92 -11.78 25.70 9.44
CA ARG A 92 -10.81 26.51 10.19
C ARG A 92 -9.48 26.62 9.46
N VAL A 93 -8.93 25.51 8.96
CA VAL A 93 -7.64 25.55 8.24
C VAL A 93 -7.73 26.32 6.92
N VAL A 94 -8.85 26.21 6.19
CA VAL A 94 -9.06 27.01 4.97
C VAL A 94 -9.16 28.50 5.30
N ALA A 95 -9.80 28.87 6.43
CA ALA A 95 -9.80 30.24 6.92
C ALA A 95 -8.37 30.72 7.27
N ASP A 96 -7.59 29.91 8.00
CA ASP A 96 -6.19 30.22 8.31
C ASP A 96 -5.35 30.39 7.03
N LEU A 97 -5.52 29.54 6.02
CA LEU A 97 -4.84 29.65 4.72
C LEU A 97 -5.22 30.96 4.00
N ARG A 98 -6.50 31.38 4.11
CA ARG A 98 -6.97 32.65 3.58
C ARG A 98 -6.29 33.83 4.26
N ASP A 99 -6.15 33.80 5.59
CA ASP A 99 -5.41 34.82 6.33
C ASP A 99 -3.94 34.89 5.88
N LEU A 100 -3.28 33.74 5.68
CA LEU A 100 -1.92 33.70 5.12
C LEU A 100 -1.86 34.37 3.74
N ALA A 101 -2.87 34.15 2.90
CA ALA A 101 -2.93 34.69 1.55
C ALA A 101 -3.13 36.22 1.55
N THR A 102 -3.99 36.75 2.42
CA THR A 102 -4.44 38.14 2.38
C THR A 102 -3.68 39.10 3.31
N ASP A 103 -3.15 38.64 4.45
CA ASP A 103 -2.48 39.53 5.41
C ASP A 103 -1.05 39.88 4.96
N PRO A 104 -0.77 41.11 4.51
CA PRO A 104 0.55 41.54 4.06
C PRO A 104 1.60 41.59 5.17
N ALA A 105 1.25 41.48 6.45
CA ALA A 105 2.20 41.44 7.56
C ALA A 105 2.83 40.06 7.75
N ILE A 106 2.15 39.00 7.30
CA ILE A 106 2.63 37.62 7.49
C ILE A 106 3.86 37.37 6.61
N ARG A 107 4.93 36.86 7.23
CA ARG A 107 6.20 36.51 6.58
C ARG A 107 6.51 35.04 6.82
N LEU A 108 6.32 34.22 5.79
CA LEU A 108 6.72 32.81 5.81
C LEU A 108 8.03 32.60 5.04
N SER A 109 8.67 31.46 5.26
CA SER A 109 9.78 31.00 4.42
C SER A 109 9.27 30.58 3.03
N PRO A 110 10.10 30.57 1.98
CA PRO A 110 9.69 30.07 0.67
C PRO A 110 9.19 28.61 0.71
N ALA A 111 9.79 27.76 1.55
CA ALA A 111 9.34 26.37 1.70
C ALA A 111 7.98 26.25 2.41
N SER A 112 7.70 27.16 3.33
CA SER A 112 6.40 27.25 4.03
C SER A 112 5.28 27.67 3.07
N TRP A 113 5.56 28.62 2.17
CA TRP A 113 4.62 28.99 1.10
C TRP A 113 4.35 27.83 0.13
N ASP A 114 5.37 27.09 -0.28
CA ASP A 114 5.25 25.89 -1.12
C ASP A 114 4.27 24.86 -0.51
N VAL A 115 4.36 24.63 0.81
CA VAL A 115 3.43 23.76 1.54
C VAL A 115 1.99 24.32 1.51
N ALA A 116 1.82 25.60 1.83
CA ALA A 116 0.49 26.23 1.86
C ALA A 116 -0.20 26.19 0.48
N VAL A 117 0.52 26.51 -0.59
CA VAL A 117 0.02 26.43 -1.97
C VAL A 117 -0.39 25.00 -2.31
N GLY A 118 0.47 24.03 -2.03
CA GLY A 118 0.19 22.63 -2.32
C GLY A 118 -1.04 22.09 -1.59
N LEU A 119 -1.21 22.44 -0.31
CA LEU A 119 -2.37 22.01 0.47
C LEU A 119 -3.66 22.70 0.02
N ALA A 120 -3.65 24.02 -0.21
CA ALA A 120 -4.81 24.72 -0.76
C ALA A 120 -5.24 24.14 -2.12
N PHE A 121 -4.27 23.86 -3.00
CA PHE A 121 -4.53 23.24 -4.30
C PHE A 121 -5.11 21.84 -4.16
N ALA A 122 -4.51 21.00 -3.31
CA ALA A 122 -4.99 19.64 -3.07
C ALA A 122 -6.44 19.64 -2.59
N GLU A 123 -6.81 20.63 -1.78
CA GLU A 123 -8.15 20.77 -1.23
C GLU A 123 -9.19 21.38 -2.19
N GLY A 124 -8.82 21.67 -3.44
CA GLY A 124 -9.74 22.21 -4.45
C GLY A 124 -9.99 23.72 -4.31
N GLU A 125 -9.24 24.41 -3.45
CA GLU A 125 -9.36 25.86 -3.23
C GLU A 125 -8.56 26.64 -4.30
N SER A 126 -8.95 26.56 -5.57
CA SER A 126 -8.17 27.06 -6.72
C SER A 126 -7.82 28.56 -6.63
N ASP A 127 -8.77 29.43 -6.28
CA ASP A 127 -8.54 30.87 -6.15
C ASP A 127 -7.60 31.21 -4.98
N LEU A 128 -7.75 30.48 -3.88
CA LEU A 128 -6.87 30.61 -2.73
C LEU A 128 -5.46 30.13 -3.07
N ALA A 129 -5.33 29.01 -3.79
CA ALA A 129 -4.05 28.49 -4.26
C ALA A 129 -3.35 29.47 -5.20
N ARG A 130 -4.08 30.15 -6.10
CA ARG A 130 -3.55 31.24 -6.96
C ARG A 130 -3.03 32.40 -6.14
N THR A 131 -3.81 32.87 -5.16
CA THR A 131 -3.41 33.99 -4.29
C THR A 131 -2.18 33.63 -3.45
N LEU A 132 -2.17 32.45 -2.83
CA LEU A 132 -1.01 31.93 -2.10
C LEU A 132 0.22 31.76 -3.02
N PHE A 133 0.02 31.33 -4.26
CA PHE A 133 1.10 31.18 -5.22
C PHE A 133 1.73 32.53 -5.60
N ALA A 134 0.96 33.60 -5.72
CA ALA A 134 1.53 34.93 -5.95
C ALA A 134 2.48 35.34 -4.80
N ARG A 135 2.11 35.04 -3.55
CA ARG A 135 2.93 35.27 -2.35
C ARG A 135 4.17 34.38 -2.34
N PHE A 136 4.02 33.13 -2.77
CA PHE A 136 5.12 32.19 -2.94
C PHE A 136 6.13 32.68 -3.98
N ASP A 137 5.64 33.08 -5.16
CA ASP A 137 6.44 33.55 -6.29
C ASP A 137 7.25 34.80 -5.92
N ASP A 138 6.62 35.77 -5.25
CA ASP A 138 7.29 36.95 -4.71
C ASP A 138 8.36 36.57 -3.67
N ALA A 139 8.03 35.69 -2.72
CA ALA A 139 8.96 35.26 -1.68
C ALA A 139 10.19 34.50 -2.21
N VAL A 140 10.06 33.81 -3.35
CA VAL A 140 11.17 33.16 -4.06
C VAL A 140 12.00 34.20 -4.83
N SER A 141 11.35 35.16 -5.47
CA SER A 141 11.97 36.15 -6.35
C SER A 141 12.74 37.24 -5.58
N THR A 142 12.24 37.65 -4.41
CA THR A 142 12.85 38.71 -3.58
C THR A 142 13.96 38.20 -2.67
N ARG A 143 13.98 36.90 -2.32
CA ARG A 143 15.00 36.32 -1.45
C ARG A 143 16.18 35.76 -2.24
N ALA A 144 17.34 36.39 -2.06
CA ALA A 144 18.60 36.07 -2.75
C ALA A 144 19.07 34.59 -2.68
N ARG A 145 18.52 33.76 -1.78
CA ARG A 145 18.96 32.35 -1.59
C ARG A 145 17.82 31.36 -1.31
N ALA A 146 16.74 31.36 -2.09
CA ALA A 146 15.83 30.21 -2.08
C ALA A 146 16.59 28.90 -2.42
N GLY A 147 16.20 27.77 -1.84
CA GLY A 147 16.83 26.49 -2.19
C GLY A 147 16.46 26.04 -3.61
N ARG A 148 17.34 25.30 -4.31
CA ARG A 148 17.09 24.77 -5.66
C ARG A 148 15.72 24.07 -5.76
N ARG A 149 15.42 23.20 -4.79
CA ARG A 149 14.15 22.44 -4.73
C ARG A 149 12.91 23.32 -4.66
N VAL A 150 13.00 24.45 -3.94
CA VAL A 150 11.88 25.39 -3.79
C VAL A 150 11.64 26.15 -5.09
N ARG A 151 12.72 26.59 -5.77
CA ARG A 151 12.61 27.20 -7.11
C ARG A 151 11.98 26.23 -8.11
N GLU A 152 12.44 24.98 -8.14
CA GLU A 152 11.86 23.95 -9.00
C GLU A 152 10.38 23.69 -8.69
N SER A 153 9.97 23.73 -7.42
CA SER A 153 8.55 23.61 -7.04
C SER A 153 7.74 24.81 -7.53
N ARG A 154 8.26 26.04 -7.33
CA ARG A 154 7.65 27.28 -7.80
C ARG A 154 7.44 27.27 -9.32
N ASP A 155 8.50 26.97 -10.07
CA ASP A 155 8.43 26.96 -11.54
C ASP A 155 7.45 25.88 -12.04
N TRP A 156 7.46 24.71 -11.41
CA TRP A 156 6.53 23.61 -11.74
C TRP A 156 5.08 23.97 -11.43
N MET A 157 4.82 24.59 -10.28
CA MET A 157 3.47 24.88 -9.80
C MET A 157 2.80 26.03 -10.57
N ARG A 158 3.58 26.89 -11.22
CA ARG A 158 3.11 28.07 -11.97
C ARG A 158 2.00 27.72 -12.96
N ASP A 159 2.18 26.66 -13.74
CA ASP A 159 1.20 26.26 -14.76
C ASP A 159 0.00 25.55 -14.13
N TRP A 160 0.20 24.84 -13.01
CA TRP A 160 -0.87 24.08 -12.35
C TRP A 160 -1.91 24.98 -11.68
N VAL A 161 -1.49 26.05 -10.99
CA VAL A 161 -2.44 26.95 -10.30
C VAL A 161 -3.33 27.74 -11.27
N GLN A 162 -2.95 27.83 -12.54
CA GLN A 162 -3.77 28.47 -13.58
C GLN A 162 -4.84 27.53 -14.16
N ARG A 163 -4.80 26.24 -13.81
CA ARG A 163 -5.79 25.26 -14.28
C ARG A 163 -6.91 25.16 -13.26
N ASP A 164 -8.13 25.40 -13.70
CA ASP A 164 -9.30 25.16 -12.89
C ASP A 164 -9.76 23.70 -12.98
N PRO A 165 -10.24 23.11 -11.88
CA PRO A 165 -10.92 21.82 -11.94
C PRO A 165 -12.18 21.98 -12.78
N VAL A 166 -12.41 21.03 -13.70
CA VAL A 166 -13.57 21.02 -14.63
C VAL A 166 -13.56 22.24 -15.56
N SER A 167 -12.47 22.39 -16.33
CA SER A 167 -12.35 23.49 -17.30
C SER A 167 -13.38 23.37 -18.43
N ALA A 168 -14.24 24.38 -18.59
CA ALA A 168 -15.19 24.49 -19.70
C ALA A 168 -14.53 24.82 -21.06
N SER A 169 -13.20 25.02 -21.10
CA SER A 169 -12.46 25.46 -22.29
C SER A 169 -12.00 24.33 -23.21
N ALA A 170 -12.57 23.12 -23.07
CA ALA A 170 -12.21 22.00 -23.94
C ALA A 170 -12.47 22.34 -25.42
N PRO A 171 -11.52 22.07 -26.33
CA PRO A 171 -11.74 22.27 -27.76
C PRO A 171 -12.94 21.46 -28.25
N ALA A 172 -13.77 22.05 -29.12
CA ALA A 172 -14.86 21.33 -29.74
C ALA A 172 -14.32 20.20 -30.63
N VAL A 173 -14.91 19.01 -30.50
CA VAL A 173 -14.59 17.87 -31.35
C VAL A 173 -15.44 17.98 -32.62
N PRO A 174 -14.86 17.91 -33.83
CA PRO A 174 -15.61 18.02 -35.06
C PRO A 174 -16.71 16.94 -35.17
N PRO A 175 -17.87 17.24 -35.79
CA PRO A 175 -18.90 16.24 -36.04
C PRO A 175 -18.34 15.02 -36.78
N GLY A 176 -18.74 13.82 -36.36
CA GLY A 176 -18.25 12.55 -36.95
C GLY A 176 -16.83 12.14 -36.55
N THR A 177 -16.18 12.88 -35.63
CA THR A 177 -14.86 12.54 -35.09
C THR A 177 -14.98 11.95 -33.68
N VAL A 178 -14.27 10.86 -33.41
CA VAL A 178 -14.23 10.26 -32.06
C VAL A 178 -13.17 10.96 -31.21
N SER A 179 -13.53 11.38 -30.00
CA SER A 179 -12.57 11.96 -29.05
C SER A 179 -11.89 10.88 -28.22
N PHE A 180 -10.55 10.90 -28.16
CA PHE A 180 -9.77 9.88 -27.48
C PHE A 180 -8.61 10.49 -26.67
N ALA A 181 -8.56 10.20 -25.36
CA ALA A 181 -7.52 10.67 -24.46
C ALA A 181 -6.45 9.60 -24.22
N VAL A 182 -5.20 10.02 -24.39
CA VAL A 182 -4.00 9.24 -24.04
C VAL A 182 -3.53 9.67 -22.64
N LEU A 183 -3.41 8.70 -21.74
CA LEU A 183 -2.95 8.98 -20.37
C LEU A 183 -1.48 9.40 -20.36
N ALA A 184 -1.24 10.61 -19.84
CA ALA A 184 0.05 11.18 -19.50
C ALA A 184 0.31 11.11 -17.99
N TYR A 185 1.49 11.59 -17.57
CA TYR A 185 2.07 11.31 -16.26
C TYR A 185 2.56 12.56 -15.50
N GLY A 186 2.01 13.72 -15.86
CA GLY A 186 2.14 14.94 -15.09
C GLY A 186 1.40 14.85 -13.75
N HIS A 187 1.81 15.69 -12.81
CA HIS A 187 1.19 15.78 -11.49
C HIS A 187 1.54 17.15 -10.87
N PRO A 188 0.62 17.82 -10.16
CA PRO A 188 0.86 19.16 -9.57
C PRO A 188 2.02 19.17 -8.57
N GLY A 189 2.10 18.17 -7.68
CA GLY A 189 3.33 17.89 -6.93
C GLY A 189 4.45 17.33 -7.82
N ARG A 190 5.47 18.13 -8.19
CA ARG A 190 6.61 17.74 -9.05
C ARG A 190 7.20 16.37 -8.73
N ARG A 191 7.38 16.04 -7.45
CA ARG A 191 7.99 14.76 -7.00
C ARG A 191 7.12 13.53 -7.26
N ARG A 192 5.83 13.73 -7.50
CA ARG A 192 4.83 12.70 -7.76
C ARG A 192 4.58 12.44 -9.24
N ALA A 193 4.98 13.34 -10.14
CA ALA A 193 4.98 13.07 -11.57
C ALA A 193 5.78 11.79 -11.90
N SER A 194 5.63 11.19 -13.07
CA SER A 194 6.48 10.03 -13.38
C SER A 194 7.93 10.43 -13.67
N ALA A 195 8.89 9.70 -13.10
CA ALA A 195 10.29 9.70 -13.53
C ALA A 195 10.70 8.32 -14.06
N ASN A 196 9.75 7.52 -14.53
CA ASN A 196 9.96 6.13 -14.89
C ASN A 196 9.57 5.90 -16.36
N ILE A 197 10.54 5.54 -17.20
CA ILE A 197 10.29 5.31 -18.63
C ILE A 197 9.36 4.10 -18.85
N GLY A 198 9.28 3.19 -17.88
CA GLY A 198 8.35 2.06 -17.90
C GLY A 198 6.87 2.46 -17.86
N ASP A 199 6.54 3.70 -17.47
CA ASP A 199 5.18 4.24 -17.66
C ASP A 199 4.90 4.45 -19.15
N HIS A 200 5.82 5.05 -19.89
CA HIS A 200 5.66 5.28 -21.33
C HIS A 200 5.73 3.98 -22.15
N VAL A 201 6.43 2.95 -21.65
CA VAL A 201 6.37 1.60 -22.23
C VAL A 201 4.96 1.00 -22.11
N GLN A 202 4.24 1.25 -21.01
CA GLN A 202 2.84 0.85 -20.89
C GLN A 202 1.96 1.65 -21.87
N SER A 203 2.17 2.97 -22.00
CA SER A 203 1.48 3.78 -23.01
C SER A 203 1.71 3.26 -24.42
N LEU A 204 2.94 2.89 -24.77
CA LEU A 204 3.28 2.32 -26.08
C LEU A 204 2.50 1.03 -26.35
N ALA A 205 2.43 0.13 -25.37
CA ALA A 205 1.69 -1.13 -25.49
C ALA A 205 0.18 -0.91 -25.59
N MET A 206 -0.38 0.05 -24.85
CA MET A 206 -1.78 0.45 -24.97
C MET A 206 -2.08 1.04 -26.35
N LEU A 207 -1.26 1.99 -26.80
CA LEU A 207 -1.44 2.68 -28.08
C LEU A 207 -1.36 1.72 -29.26
N GLY A 208 -0.61 0.62 -29.14
CA GLY A 208 -0.61 -0.45 -30.13
C GLY A 208 -1.97 -1.07 -30.42
N HIS A 209 -2.89 -1.05 -29.45
CA HIS A 209 -4.28 -1.46 -29.68
C HIS A 209 -5.05 -0.43 -30.49
N VAL A 210 -4.74 0.86 -30.40
CA VAL A 210 -5.38 1.89 -31.21
C VAL A 210 -4.78 1.92 -32.62
N VAL A 211 -3.46 2.06 -32.73
CA VAL A 211 -2.78 2.32 -34.01
C VAL A 211 -2.73 1.11 -34.94
N ARG A 212 -3.04 -0.11 -34.46
CA ARG A 212 -3.18 -1.26 -35.35
C ARG A 212 -4.37 -1.16 -36.31
N ARG A 213 -5.32 -0.24 -36.06
CA ARG A 213 -6.36 0.12 -37.01
C ARG A 213 -5.79 1.04 -38.09
N SER A 214 -5.54 0.49 -39.28
CA SER A 214 -4.73 1.15 -40.32
C SER A 214 -5.42 2.34 -41.00
N LYS A 215 -6.76 2.39 -40.95
CA LYS A 215 -7.59 3.43 -41.59
C LYS A 215 -7.94 4.60 -40.68
N LEU A 216 -7.42 4.63 -39.45
CA LEU A 216 -7.63 5.77 -38.56
C LEU A 216 -6.85 6.99 -39.03
N ARG A 217 -7.47 8.16 -38.90
CA ARG A 217 -6.85 9.46 -39.15
C ARG A 217 -6.84 10.26 -37.84
N PHE A 218 -5.65 10.66 -37.39
CA PHE A 218 -5.49 11.35 -36.12
C PHE A 218 -5.43 12.88 -36.30
N ALA A 219 -6.18 13.61 -35.48
CA ALA A 219 -6.18 15.08 -35.39
C ALA A 219 -6.18 15.53 -33.91
N GLY A 220 -6.23 16.83 -33.62
CA GLY A 220 -6.20 17.35 -32.24
C GLY A 220 -4.81 17.88 -31.87
N ASP A 221 -4.16 17.33 -30.84
CA ASP A 221 -2.77 17.66 -30.52
C ASP A 221 -1.84 17.22 -31.66
N GLU A 222 -1.26 18.18 -32.38
CA GLU A 222 -0.45 17.91 -33.58
C GLU A 222 0.74 16.98 -33.33
N ARG A 223 1.42 17.13 -32.18
CA ARG A 223 2.59 16.31 -31.85
C ARG A 223 2.18 14.89 -31.51
N LEU A 224 1.07 14.73 -30.79
CA LEU A 224 0.51 13.42 -30.46
C LEU A 224 -0.02 12.72 -31.72
N ALA A 225 -0.83 13.40 -32.53
CA ALA A 225 -1.37 12.87 -33.77
C ALA A 225 -0.25 12.37 -34.71
N ALA A 226 0.80 13.18 -34.91
CA ALA A 226 1.96 12.78 -35.70
C ALA A 226 2.68 11.54 -35.13
N ALA A 227 2.80 11.44 -33.80
CA ALA A 227 3.41 10.28 -33.16
C ALA A 227 2.56 9.01 -33.29
N LEU A 228 1.22 9.13 -33.27
CA LEU A 228 0.33 7.98 -33.50
C LEU A 228 0.40 7.49 -34.95
N THR A 229 0.47 8.40 -35.92
CA THR A 229 0.71 8.05 -37.33
C THR A 229 2.07 7.36 -37.53
N GLU A 230 3.13 7.85 -36.85
CA GLU A 230 4.44 7.19 -36.82
C GLU A 230 4.34 5.76 -36.27
N LEU A 231 3.63 5.57 -35.15
CA LEU A 231 3.41 4.25 -34.56
C LEU A 231 2.57 3.32 -35.45
N GLN A 232 1.55 3.84 -36.15
CA GLN A 232 0.75 3.08 -37.11
C GLN A 232 1.62 2.50 -38.24
N GLY A 233 2.62 3.25 -38.71
CA GLY A 233 3.61 2.78 -39.68
C GLY A 233 4.51 1.64 -39.18
N ARG A 234 4.65 1.48 -37.85
CA ARG A 234 5.46 0.40 -37.23
C ARG A 234 4.67 -0.88 -36.99
N VAL A 235 3.34 -0.87 -37.15
CA VAL A 235 2.50 -2.04 -36.91
C VAL A 235 2.84 -3.13 -37.94
N PRO A 236 3.23 -4.34 -37.50
CA PRO A 236 3.47 -5.47 -38.40
C PRO A 236 2.23 -5.80 -39.21
N GLU A 237 2.40 -6.23 -40.47
CA GLU A 237 1.27 -6.55 -41.35
C GLU A 237 0.28 -7.55 -40.72
N ARG A 238 0.80 -8.61 -40.08
CA ARG A 238 0.01 -9.61 -39.35
C ARG A 238 -0.82 -9.07 -38.16
N MET A 239 -0.55 -7.84 -37.71
CA MET A 239 -1.28 -7.20 -36.60
C MET A 239 -2.24 -6.10 -37.06
N ARG A 240 -2.17 -5.69 -38.34
CA ARG A 240 -3.03 -4.64 -38.90
C ARG A 240 -4.48 -5.07 -38.89
N HIS A 241 -5.36 -4.10 -38.68
CA HIS A 241 -6.79 -4.28 -38.54
C HIS A 241 -7.50 -3.24 -39.41
N ASP A 242 -8.24 -3.68 -40.42
CA ASP A 242 -8.79 -2.77 -41.44
C ASP A 242 -10.30 -2.57 -41.31
N THR A 243 -10.87 -2.92 -40.16
CA THR A 243 -12.32 -2.94 -39.88
C THR A 243 -12.91 -1.56 -39.61
N THR A 244 -12.14 -0.63 -39.05
CA THR A 244 -12.64 0.67 -38.60
C THR A 244 -11.98 1.79 -39.39
N ASP A 245 -12.80 2.59 -40.05
CA ASP A 245 -12.42 3.79 -40.79
C ASP A 245 -13.02 5.00 -40.09
N ALA A 246 -12.19 5.80 -39.42
CA ALA A 246 -12.65 6.88 -38.56
C ALA A 246 -11.61 8.00 -38.40
N ASP A 247 -12.13 9.20 -38.18
CA ASP A 247 -11.35 10.36 -37.73
C ASP A 247 -11.34 10.39 -36.19
N VAL A 248 -10.16 10.56 -35.60
CA VAL A 248 -9.95 10.50 -34.15
C VAL A 248 -9.25 11.78 -33.67
N SER A 249 -9.92 12.54 -32.82
CA SER A 249 -9.33 13.71 -32.15
C SER A 249 -8.64 13.25 -30.87
N VAL A 250 -7.31 13.40 -30.82
CA VAL A 250 -6.50 12.91 -29.71
C VAL A 250 -5.98 14.04 -28.83
N ILE A 251 -6.01 13.78 -27.52
CA ILE A 251 -5.47 14.67 -26.48
C ILE A 251 -4.63 13.86 -25.48
N THR A 252 -3.80 14.55 -24.71
CA THR A 252 -3.19 13.97 -23.51
C THR A 252 -3.93 14.41 -22.25
N VAL A 253 -4.06 13.50 -21.28
CA VAL A 253 -4.64 13.81 -19.97
C VAL A 253 -3.79 13.20 -18.87
N ASP A 254 -3.40 13.99 -17.88
CA ASP A 254 -2.59 13.52 -16.75
C ASP A 254 -3.40 12.62 -15.83
N ARG A 255 -3.05 11.33 -15.74
CA ARG A 255 -3.89 10.33 -15.08
C ARG A 255 -4.14 10.57 -13.59
N ASP A 256 -3.17 11.17 -12.89
CA ASP A 256 -3.24 11.45 -11.45
C ASP A 256 -3.78 12.88 -11.16
N ALA A 257 -4.18 13.62 -12.20
CA ALA A 257 -4.66 15.00 -12.09
C ALA A 257 -5.62 15.37 -13.24
N SER A 258 -6.42 14.41 -13.72
CA SER A 258 -7.24 14.56 -14.94
C SER A 258 -8.29 15.66 -14.83
N ALA A 259 -8.77 15.95 -13.61
CA ALA A 259 -9.73 17.01 -13.33
C ALA A 259 -9.25 18.42 -13.77
N TYR A 260 -7.95 18.62 -13.93
CA TYR A 260 -7.34 19.90 -14.33
C TYR A 260 -6.99 19.95 -15.82
N ALA A 261 -7.49 19.02 -16.63
CA ALA A 261 -7.36 19.03 -18.08
C ALA A 261 -8.64 19.56 -18.74
N ALA A 262 -8.49 20.20 -19.90
CA ALA A 262 -9.62 20.60 -20.74
C ALA A 262 -10.06 19.40 -21.60
N VAL A 263 -10.96 18.56 -21.06
CA VAL A 263 -11.41 17.32 -21.70
C VAL A 263 -12.75 17.53 -22.40
N PRO A 264 -12.85 17.30 -23.72
CA PRO A 264 -14.12 17.37 -24.43
C PRO A 264 -15.15 16.36 -23.88
N PRO A 265 -16.46 16.64 -23.96
CA PRO A 265 -17.48 15.64 -23.61
C PRO A 265 -17.29 14.32 -24.37
N GLN A 266 -17.61 13.21 -23.71
CA GLN A 266 -17.57 11.87 -24.29
C GLN A 266 -16.19 11.46 -24.87
N THR A 267 -15.11 11.85 -24.20
CA THR A 267 -13.76 11.44 -24.58
C THR A 267 -13.44 10.05 -24.03
N TRP A 268 -13.16 9.10 -24.91
CA TRP A 268 -12.80 7.74 -24.53
C TRP A 268 -11.35 7.64 -24.05
N THR A 269 -11.08 6.72 -23.12
CA THR A 269 -9.71 6.39 -22.74
C THR A 269 -9.58 4.93 -22.31
N ILE A 270 -8.41 4.33 -22.51
CA ILE A 270 -8.07 3.03 -21.93
C ILE A 270 -7.34 3.28 -20.61
N ALA A 271 -7.95 2.86 -19.52
CA ALA A 271 -7.42 3.04 -18.17
C ALA A 271 -6.58 1.81 -17.75
N PHE A 272 -5.25 1.99 -17.70
CA PHE A 272 -4.28 1.00 -17.26
C PHE A 272 -3.26 1.55 -16.24
N GLY A 273 -2.69 0.64 -15.45
CA GLY A 273 -1.64 0.93 -14.49
C GLY A 273 -2.17 1.26 -13.09
N TRP A 274 -1.51 2.19 -12.41
CA TRP A 274 -1.76 2.56 -11.02
C TRP A 274 -1.98 4.07 -10.89
N TYR A 275 -2.98 4.47 -10.09
CA TYR A 275 -3.48 5.86 -9.98
C TYR A 275 -3.40 6.35 -8.53
N MET A 276 -2.24 6.16 -7.91
CA MET A 276 -2.06 6.20 -6.46
C MET A 276 -1.19 7.37 -6.01
N HIS A 277 -1.01 8.40 -6.82
CA HIS A 277 -0.28 9.58 -6.38
C HIS A 277 -1.25 10.59 -5.75
N ALA A 278 -1.22 10.65 -4.42
CA ALA A 278 -2.01 11.63 -3.68
C ALA A 278 -1.50 13.05 -3.92
N LEU A 279 -2.44 13.99 -4.04
CA LEU A 279 -2.17 15.41 -4.18
C LEU A 279 -1.53 15.94 -2.89
N PHE A 280 -0.26 16.34 -2.99
CA PHE A 280 0.53 16.92 -1.88
C PHE A 280 0.48 16.14 -0.54
N GLY A 281 0.25 14.82 -0.60
CA GLY A 281 0.21 13.95 0.58
C GLY A 281 -1.08 14.04 1.40
N THR A 282 -2.17 14.56 0.83
CA THR A 282 -3.52 14.44 1.37
C THR A 282 -4.12 13.06 1.04
N SER A 283 -5.40 12.85 1.32
CA SER A 283 -6.17 11.66 0.92
C SER A 283 -6.85 11.81 -0.45
N ARG A 284 -6.62 12.92 -1.18
CA ARG A 284 -7.18 13.13 -2.52
C ARG A 284 -6.26 12.57 -3.62
N TYR A 285 -6.87 11.85 -4.56
CA TYR A 285 -6.21 11.20 -5.69
C TYR A 285 -6.83 11.68 -7.01
N GLY A 286 -6.21 11.33 -8.15
CA GLY A 286 -6.73 11.65 -9.48
C GLY A 286 -7.89 10.79 -9.97
N LEU A 287 -8.33 9.81 -9.16
CA LEU A 287 -9.57 9.05 -9.35
C LEU A 287 -10.63 9.55 -8.36
N PRO A 288 -11.91 9.72 -8.76
CA PRO A 288 -12.46 9.53 -10.11
C PRO A 288 -11.81 10.42 -11.18
N PHE A 289 -11.81 9.98 -12.44
CA PHE A 289 -11.29 10.83 -13.50
C PHE A 289 -12.24 12.00 -13.78
N HIS A 290 -11.76 12.94 -14.60
CA HIS A 290 -12.59 14.00 -15.17
C HIS A 290 -13.92 13.44 -15.70
N ALA A 291 -15.04 14.09 -15.39
CA ALA A 291 -16.40 13.59 -15.68
C ALA A 291 -16.68 13.32 -17.17
N ASN A 292 -15.98 14.01 -18.06
CA ASN A 292 -16.08 13.80 -19.51
C ASN A 292 -15.29 12.59 -20.04
N LEU A 293 -14.45 11.95 -19.21
CA LEU A 293 -13.70 10.76 -19.61
C LEU A 293 -14.57 9.51 -19.47
N LEU A 294 -14.55 8.67 -20.51
CA LEU A 294 -15.20 7.37 -20.56
C LEU A 294 -14.11 6.28 -20.55
N PRO A 295 -13.71 5.77 -19.37
CA PRO A 295 -12.66 4.77 -19.27
C PRO A 295 -13.15 3.36 -19.60
N VAL A 296 -12.30 2.58 -20.27
CA VAL A 296 -12.33 1.11 -20.28
C VAL A 296 -11.13 0.60 -19.50
N PHE A 297 -11.37 -0.13 -18.41
CA PHE A 297 -10.31 -0.55 -17.49
C PHE A 297 -9.67 -1.88 -17.89
N VAL A 298 -8.35 -1.88 -18.06
CA VAL A 298 -7.53 -3.07 -18.29
C VAL A 298 -6.17 -2.89 -17.62
N SER A 299 -5.59 -3.95 -17.08
CA SER A 299 -4.31 -3.86 -16.34
C SER A 299 -4.34 -2.84 -15.19
N PHE A 300 -5.48 -2.64 -14.54
CA PHE A 300 -5.64 -1.78 -13.37
C PHE A 300 -5.00 -2.42 -12.14
N HIS A 301 -4.26 -1.65 -11.35
CA HIS A 301 -3.69 -2.10 -10.08
C HIS A 301 -4.13 -1.19 -8.94
N CYS A 302 -4.66 -1.79 -7.86
CA CYS A 302 -4.95 -1.13 -6.60
C CYS A 302 -4.31 -1.83 -5.39
N SER A 303 -3.72 -1.07 -4.47
CA SER A 303 -3.12 -1.56 -3.21
C SER A 303 -3.12 -0.50 -2.11
N LYS A 304 -3.85 0.60 -2.30
CA LYS A 304 -3.95 1.69 -1.31
C LYS A 304 -5.37 1.88 -0.86
N ARG A 305 -5.59 1.72 0.45
CA ARG A 305 -6.84 2.03 1.14
C ARG A 305 -7.37 3.43 0.80
N ASP A 306 -6.57 4.47 1.00
CA ASP A 306 -7.06 5.85 0.81
C ASP A 306 -7.57 6.16 -0.60
N LEU A 307 -7.22 5.36 -1.62
CA LEU A 307 -7.72 5.52 -2.99
C LEU A 307 -9.17 5.04 -3.14
N LEU A 308 -9.58 3.99 -2.42
CA LEU A 308 -10.87 3.31 -2.60
C LEU A 308 -11.89 3.82 -1.58
N ASN A 309 -12.15 5.13 -1.62
CA ASN A 309 -13.26 5.72 -0.88
C ASN A 309 -14.61 5.38 -1.58
N PRO A 310 -15.76 5.65 -0.94
CA PRO A 310 -17.07 5.32 -1.52
C PRO A 310 -17.31 5.91 -2.92
N GLU A 311 -16.86 7.15 -3.17
CA GLU A 311 -16.99 7.82 -4.47
C GLU A 311 -16.22 7.07 -5.58
N VAL A 312 -14.99 6.66 -5.30
CA VAL A 312 -14.16 5.90 -6.24
C VAL A 312 -14.72 4.51 -6.46
N VAL A 313 -15.24 3.85 -5.42
CA VAL A 313 -15.88 2.53 -5.54
C VAL A 313 -17.10 2.61 -6.46
N ASP A 314 -17.97 3.61 -6.29
CA ASP A 314 -19.14 3.81 -7.15
C ASP A 314 -18.75 4.16 -8.59
N TYR A 315 -17.69 4.95 -8.76
CA TYR A 315 -17.11 5.23 -10.07
C TYR A 315 -16.62 3.96 -10.76
N LEU A 316 -15.89 3.09 -10.06
CA LEU A 316 -15.42 1.81 -10.61
C LEU A 316 -16.58 0.87 -10.96
N ARG A 317 -17.67 0.84 -10.17
CA ARG A 317 -18.87 0.07 -10.52
C ARG A 317 -19.52 0.58 -11.80
N ARG A 318 -19.65 1.91 -11.93
CA ARG A 318 -20.29 2.57 -13.09
C ARG A 318 -19.56 2.26 -14.39
N HIS A 319 -18.23 2.28 -14.37
CA HIS A 319 -17.38 2.02 -15.55
C HIS A 319 -16.84 0.58 -15.63
N GLY A 320 -17.33 -0.31 -14.77
CA GLY A 320 -16.92 -1.71 -14.71
C GLY A 320 -17.55 -2.59 -15.80
N PRO A 321 -17.09 -3.85 -15.92
CA PRO A 321 -16.15 -4.53 -15.02
C PRO A 321 -14.70 -4.05 -15.13
N ILE A 322 -13.92 -4.22 -14.06
CA ILE A 322 -12.53 -3.72 -13.98
C ILE A 322 -11.53 -4.83 -14.35
N GLY A 323 -10.85 -4.67 -15.49
CA GLY A 323 -9.73 -5.54 -15.87
C GLY A 323 -8.49 -5.23 -15.04
N CYS A 324 -8.16 -6.14 -14.13
CA CYS A 324 -7.08 -5.99 -13.15
C CYS A 324 -5.76 -6.59 -13.63
N ARG A 325 -4.65 -5.95 -13.28
CA ARG A 325 -3.30 -6.40 -13.61
C ARG A 325 -2.87 -7.65 -12.85
N ASP A 326 -3.29 -7.75 -11.59
CA ASP A 326 -2.87 -8.77 -10.64
C ASP A 326 -4.05 -9.30 -9.84
N TRP A 327 -3.94 -10.56 -9.38
CA TRP A 327 -5.00 -11.21 -8.61
C TRP A 327 -5.28 -10.52 -7.28
N THR A 328 -4.27 -9.90 -6.66
CA THR A 328 -4.46 -9.12 -5.42
C THR A 328 -5.49 -8.00 -5.63
N THR A 329 -5.41 -7.28 -6.75
CA THR A 329 -6.37 -6.23 -7.09
C THR A 329 -7.76 -6.81 -7.38
N VAL A 330 -7.84 -7.98 -8.03
CA VAL A 330 -9.12 -8.67 -8.28
C VAL A 330 -9.82 -8.99 -6.96
N ASP A 331 -9.13 -9.65 -6.04
CA ASP A 331 -9.70 -10.07 -4.76
C ASP A 331 -10.11 -8.86 -3.90
N LEU A 332 -9.30 -7.79 -3.92
CA LEU A 332 -9.63 -6.52 -3.28
C LEU A 332 -10.94 -5.92 -3.83
N LEU A 333 -11.08 -5.81 -5.16
CA LEU A 333 -12.28 -5.23 -5.77
C LEU A 333 -13.52 -6.11 -5.57
N LEU A 334 -13.39 -7.43 -5.66
CA LEU A 334 -14.49 -8.36 -5.40
C LEU A 334 -14.95 -8.32 -3.93
N SER A 335 -14.04 -8.12 -2.97
CA SER A 335 -14.42 -7.94 -1.56
C SER A 335 -15.29 -6.70 -1.30
N MET A 336 -15.36 -5.78 -2.26
CA MET A 336 -16.19 -4.56 -2.21
C MET A 336 -17.35 -4.61 -3.21
N ASP A 337 -17.69 -5.78 -3.74
CA ASP A 337 -18.73 -5.95 -4.78
C ASP A 337 -18.51 -5.07 -6.02
N VAL A 338 -17.25 -4.85 -6.41
CA VAL A 338 -16.90 -4.23 -7.70
C VAL A 338 -16.57 -5.36 -8.68
N PRO A 339 -17.36 -5.54 -9.77
CA PRO A 339 -17.08 -6.57 -10.76
C PRO A 339 -15.68 -6.40 -11.34
N ALA A 340 -14.82 -7.41 -11.15
CA ALA A 340 -13.42 -7.37 -11.53
C ALA A 340 -12.95 -8.73 -12.06
N PHE A 341 -11.95 -8.70 -12.92
CA PHE A 341 -11.36 -9.92 -13.48
C PHE A 341 -9.86 -9.73 -13.74
N PHE A 342 -9.10 -10.82 -13.81
CA PHE A 342 -7.69 -10.76 -14.17
C PHE A 342 -7.51 -10.57 -15.68
N SER A 343 -6.93 -9.44 -16.07
CA SER A 343 -6.51 -9.16 -17.45
C SER A 343 -5.00 -9.36 -17.67
N GLY A 344 -4.19 -9.31 -16.62
CA GLY A 344 -2.73 -9.26 -16.73
C GLY A 344 -2.20 -7.88 -17.12
N CYS A 345 -0.92 -7.78 -17.50
CA CYS A 345 -0.26 -6.49 -17.78
C CYS A 345 -0.23 -6.17 -19.28
N VAL A 346 -0.66 -4.96 -19.66
CA VAL A 346 -0.71 -4.47 -21.04
C VAL A 346 0.65 -4.51 -21.74
N THR A 347 1.77 -4.42 -21.03
CA THR A 347 3.11 -4.47 -21.67
C THR A 347 3.41 -5.81 -22.34
N THR A 348 2.64 -6.86 -22.05
CA THR A 348 2.67 -8.13 -22.80
C THR A 348 2.23 -7.98 -24.26
N THR A 349 1.56 -6.88 -24.63
CA THR A 349 1.09 -6.58 -25.99
C THR A 349 1.98 -5.59 -26.72
N VAL A 350 3.16 -5.21 -26.18
CA VAL A 350 4.02 -4.20 -26.81
C VAL A 350 4.47 -4.59 -28.21
N SER A 351 4.56 -5.89 -28.51
CA SER A 351 4.88 -6.44 -29.84
C SER A 351 3.92 -5.99 -30.97
N THR A 352 2.79 -5.38 -30.66
CA THR A 352 1.83 -4.84 -31.65
C THR A 352 2.39 -3.69 -32.49
N VAL A 353 3.41 -2.98 -32.00
CA VAL A 353 4.03 -1.80 -32.69
C VAL A 353 5.52 -1.99 -32.98
N PHE A 354 5.98 -3.23 -32.99
CA PHE A 354 7.36 -3.59 -33.31
C PHE A 354 7.37 -4.60 -34.47
N PRO A 355 7.91 -4.23 -35.64
CA PRO A 355 8.09 -5.13 -36.77
C PRO A 355 8.90 -6.37 -36.37
N ASP A 356 8.64 -7.51 -37.00
CA ASP A 356 9.46 -8.70 -36.76
C ASP A 356 10.92 -8.44 -37.18
N LEU A 357 11.88 -8.91 -36.38
CA LEU A 357 13.30 -8.75 -36.70
C LEU A 357 13.70 -9.78 -37.75
N ALA A 358 14.41 -9.35 -38.79
CA ALA A 358 15.01 -10.26 -39.77
C ALA A 358 16.07 -11.16 -39.12
N GLU A 359 16.90 -10.58 -38.25
CA GLU A 359 17.95 -11.27 -37.51
C GLU A 359 17.92 -10.86 -36.03
N ARG A 360 18.16 -11.82 -35.13
CA ARG A 360 18.32 -11.58 -33.70
C ARG A 360 19.79 -11.40 -33.36
N PRO A 361 20.12 -10.68 -32.27
CA PRO A 361 21.49 -10.57 -31.79
C PRO A 361 22.13 -11.95 -31.58
N ALA A 362 23.40 -12.08 -31.92
CA ALA A 362 24.17 -13.30 -31.68
C ALA A 362 24.23 -13.64 -30.18
N ALA A 363 24.42 -14.92 -29.86
CA ALA A 363 24.41 -15.41 -28.48
C ALA A 363 25.52 -14.78 -27.61
N ASP A 364 26.61 -14.31 -28.21
CA ASP A 364 27.74 -13.63 -27.58
C ASP A 364 27.55 -12.11 -27.45
N ALA A 365 26.47 -11.54 -27.99
CA ALA A 365 26.11 -10.14 -27.76
C ALA A 365 25.93 -9.88 -26.25
N PRO A 366 26.29 -8.69 -25.75
CA PRO A 366 26.23 -8.41 -24.32
C PRO A 366 24.79 -8.46 -23.79
N ARG A 367 24.61 -8.99 -22.57
CA ARG A 367 23.30 -8.95 -21.88
C ARG A 367 23.03 -7.56 -21.29
N ALA A 368 21.77 -7.13 -21.31
CA ALA A 368 21.31 -5.90 -20.69
C ALA A 368 20.93 -6.12 -19.21
N TYR A 369 21.32 -5.20 -18.34
CA TYR A 369 21.00 -5.21 -16.91
C TYR A 369 20.23 -3.94 -16.54
N VAL A 370 18.92 -4.07 -16.32
CA VAL A 370 18.02 -2.93 -16.11
C VAL A 370 17.68 -2.78 -14.63
N ASP A 371 18.16 -1.69 -14.02
CA ASP A 371 18.00 -1.39 -12.58
C ASP A 371 18.44 -2.55 -11.67
N VAL A 372 19.51 -3.23 -12.09
CA VAL A 372 20.25 -4.20 -11.27
C VAL A 372 21.39 -3.46 -10.56
N PRO A 373 21.63 -3.70 -9.26
CA PRO A 373 22.76 -3.12 -8.54
C PRO A 373 24.10 -3.37 -9.23
N ALA A 374 24.97 -2.36 -9.30
CA ALA A 374 26.22 -2.43 -10.08
C ALA A 374 27.17 -3.54 -9.61
N ASP A 375 27.13 -3.91 -8.33
CA ASP A 375 27.91 -5.01 -7.74
C ASP A 375 27.37 -6.40 -8.11
N GLN A 376 26.21 -6.47 -8.77
CA GLN A 376 25.58 -7.70 -9.25
C GLN A 376 25.65 -7.84 -10.78
N VAL A 377 26.24 -6.87 -11.47
CA VAL A 377 26.41 -6.90 -12.93
C VAL A 377 27.73 -7.59 -13.27
N PRO A 378 27.71 -8.70 -14.02
CA PRO A 378 28.93 -9.36 -14.50
C PRO A 378 29.77 -8.47 -15.43
N GLU A 379 31.05 -8.81 -15.57
CA GLU A 379 31.94 -8.16 -16.52
C GLU A 379 31.39 -8.27 -17.96
N GLY A 380 31.42 -7.18 -18.72
CA GLY A 380 30.83 -7.09 -20.06
C GLY A 380 29.30 -6.84 -20.09
N GLY A 381 28.62 -6.84 -18.95
CA GLY A 381 27.21 -6.48 -18.87
C GLY A 381 26.93 -4.99 -19.13
N VAL A 382 25.91 -4.69 -19.93
CA VAL A 382 25.52 -3.31 -20.24
C VAL A 382 24.38 -2.88 -19.34
N THR A 383 24.53 -1.75 -18.65
CA THR A 383 23.56 -1.30 -17.64
C THR A 383 22.61 -0.22 -18.15
N TYR A 384 21.35 -0.32 -17.72
CA TYR A 384 20.31 0.66 -18.02
C TYR A 384 19.57 1.06 -16.74
N ARG A 385 19.02 2.27 -16.75
CA ARG A 385 18.12 2.76 -15.69
C ARG A 385 16.82 3.23 -16.30
N HIS A 386 15.71 2.76 -15.75
CA HIS A 386 14.39 3.26 -16.12
C HIS A 386 14.00 4.52 -15.33
N GLY A 387 14.67 4.77 -14.19
CA GLY A 387 14.48 5.98 -13.39
C GLY A 387 15.37 7.15 -13.84
N ASP A 388 14.78 8.26 -14.27
CA ASP A 388 15.49 9.49 -14.67
C ASP A 388 14.60 10.72 -14.41
N ASP A 389 15.07 11.69 -13.62
CA ASP A 389 14.29 12.89 -13.25
C ASP A 389 13.90 13.73 -14.48
N ARG A 390 14.68 13.67 -15.57
CA ARG A 390 14.38 14.38 -16.83
C ARG A 390 13.07 13.93 -17.45
N ILE A 391 12.65 12.68 -17.20
CA ILE A 391 11.40 12.14 -17.73
C ILE A 391 10.20 13.00 -17.31
N ARG A 392 10.25 13.63 -16.13
CA ARG A 392 9.19 14.51 -15.62
C ARG A 392 8.97 15.74 -16.49
N THR A 393 10.06 16.29 -17.02
CA THR A 393 10.08 17.55 -17.78
C THR A 393 10.11 17.34 -19.29
N THR A 394 10.39 16.12 -19.74
CA THR A 394 10.37 15.77 -21.16
C THR A 394 8.91 15.63 -21.64
N PRO A 395 8.51 16.29 -22.74
CA PRO A 395 7.16 16.17 -23.30
C PRO A 395 6.78 14.70 -23.52
N PHE A 396 5.51 14.35 -23.30
CA PHE A 396 5.00 12.98 -23.36
C PHE A 396 5.43 12.23 -24.63
N VAL A 397 5.25 12.86 -25.80
CA VAL A 397 5.58 12.25 -27.10
C VAL A 397 7.07 11.92 -27.24
N ASP A 398 7.98 12.79 -26.77
CA ASP A 398 9.43 12.55 -26.87
C ASP A 398 9.85 11.38 -25.98
N ASN A 399 9.18 11.28 -24.85
CA ASN A 399 9.30 10.23 -23.86
C ASN A 399 8.73 8.88 -24.37
N LEU A 400 7.65 8.91 -25.14
CA LEU A 400 7.09 7.76 -25.86
C LEU A 400 8.06 7.25 -26.93
N ARG A 401 8.65 8.16 -27.74
CA ARG A 401 9.71 7.81 -28.70
C ARG A 401 10.95 7.24 -28.02
N ARG A 402 11.36 7.81 -26.88
CA ARG A 402 12.45 7.27 -26.06
C ARG A 402 12.15 5.86 -25.58
N ALA A 403 10.92 5.56 -25.16
CA ALA A 403 10.52 4.22 -24.76
C ALA A 403 10.59 3.23 -25.94
N ALA A 404 10.11 3.62 -27.12
CA ALA A 404 10.20 2.79 -28.32
C ALA A 404 11.67 2.53 -28.71
N ALA A 405 12.51 3.57 -28.76
CA ALA A 405 13.93 3.46 -29.06
C ALA A 405 14.68 2.59 -28.04
N LEU A 406 14.34 2.69 -26.75
CA LEU A 406 14.93 1.86 -25.70
C LEU A 406 14.64 0.37 -25.91
N LEU A 407 13.39 0.02 -26.25
CA LEU A 407 13.01 -1.36 -26.55
C LEU A 407 13.64 -1.86 -27.86
N GLU A 408 13.81 -0.99 -28.87
CA GLU A 408 14.59 -1.30 -30.07
C GLU A 408 16.04 -1.64 -29.72
N THR A 409 16.69 -0.82 -28.89
CA THR A 409 18.03 -1.12 -28.37
C THR A 409 18.06 -2.49 -27.68
N TYR A 410 17.10 -2.78 -26.80
CA TYR A 410 17.04 -4.07 -26.11
C TYR A 410 17.00 -5.26 -27.05
N ARG A 411 16.13 -5.24 -28.06
CA ARG A 411 15.94 -6.38 -28.96
C ARG A 411 16.98 -6.50 -30.08
N THR A 412 17.71 -5.42 -30.41
CA THR A 412 18.69 -5.39 -31.51
C THR A 412 20.14 -5.42 -31.07
N GLN A 413 20.45 -5.10 -29.81
CA GLN A 413 21.85 -5.01 -29.33
C GLN A 413 22.20 -6.04 -28.25
N HIS A 414 21.22 -6.78 -27.72
CA HIS A 414 21.45 -7.67 -26.58
C HIS A 414 20.93 -9.09 -26.81
N SER A 415 21.72 -10.07 -26.37
CA SER A 415 21.34 -11.49 -26.38
C SER A 415 20.27 -11.83 -25.34
N GLY A 416 20.15 -11.02 -24.29
CA GLY A 416 19.18 -11.19 -23.22
C GLY A 416 19.13 -10.02 -22.25
N LEU A 417 18.21 -10.08 -21.29
CA LEU A 417 17.93 -9.00 -20.33
C LEU A 417 17.76 -9.55 -18.91
N VAL A 418 18.33 -8.89 -17.91
CA VAL A 418 18.13 -9.19 -16.48
C VAL A 418 17.58 -7.95 -15.79
N THR A 419 16.51 -8.08 -15.01
CA THR A 419 15.89 -6.91 -14.38
C THR A 419 15.11 -7.23 -13.11
N SER A 420 15.02 -6.24 -12.22
CA SER A 420 14.09 -6.22 -11.08
C SER A 420 12.75 -5.52 -11.41
N ARG A 421 12.59 -4.96 -12.62
CA ARG A 421 11.39 -4.20 -13.03
C ARG A 421 10.47 -5.00 -13.93
N LEU A 422 9.23 -5.17 -13.48
CA LEU A 422 8.17 -5.83 -14.25
C LEU A 422 7.96 -5.20 -15.64
N HIS A 423 8.01 -3.86 -15.74
CA HIS A 423 7.83 -3.12 -16.99
C HIS A 423 9.11 -3.01 -17.85
N ALA A 424 10.19 -3.69 -17.46
CA ALA A 424 11.29 -4.02 -18.36
C ALA A 424 11.18 -5.50 -18.78
N TYR A 425 10.83 -6.38 -17.84
CA TYR A 425 10.71 -7.82 -18.02
C TYR A 425 9.63 -8.23 -19.03
N LEU A 426 8.36 -7.90 -18.77
CA LEU A 426 7.24 -8.32 -19.62
C LEU A 426 7.30 -7.78 -21.06
N PRO A 427 7.65 -6.50 -21.32
CA PRO A 427 7.80 -6.03 -22.70
C PRO A 427 9.01 -6.69 -23.40
N ALA A 428 10.10 -6.98 -22.69
CA ALA A 428 11.21 -7.72 -23.28
C ALA A 428 10.79 -9.14 -23.70
N ARG A 429 10.09 -9.87 -22.82
CA ARG A 429 9.51 -11.19 -23.13
C ARG A 429 8.52 -11.12 -24.31
N SER A 430 7.68 -10.10 -24.36
CA SER A 430 6.72 -9.86 -25.46
C SER A 430 7.42 -9.69 -26.81
N LEU A 431 8.59 -9.04 -26.82
CA LEU A 431 9.46 -8.89 -28.00
C LEU A 431 10.33 -10.13 -28.27
N GLY A 432 10.16 -11.20 -27.48
CA GLY A 432 10.89 -12.46 -27.58
C GLY A 432 12.33 -12.40 -27.08
N ILE A 433 12.72 -11.39 -26.30
CA ILE A 433 14.03 -11.32 -25.67
C ILE A 433 14.08 -12.34 -24.52
N ASP A 434 15.18 -13.10 -24.42
CA ASP A 434 15.47 -13.93 -23.24
C ASP A 434 15.64 -13.03 -22.01
N ALA A 435 14.62 -12.98 -21.16
CA ALA A 435 14.59 -12.07 -20.03
C ALA A 435 14.45 -12.81 -18.70
N GLU A 436 15.29 -12.45 -17.73
CA GLU A 436 15.29 -12.96 -16.37
C GLU A 436 14.74 -11.89 -15.41
N PHE A 437 13.80 -12.30 -14.54
CA PHE A 437 13.17 -11.42 -13.56
C PHE A 437 13.66 -11.72 -12.15
N VAL A 438 14.37 -10.76 -11.56
CA VAL A 438 15.01 -10.87 -10.23
C VAL A 438 14.54 -9.75 -9.29
N PRO A 439 13.25 -9.73 -8.89
CA PRO A 439 12.73 -8.70 -8.00
C PRO A 439 13.28 -8.88 -6.57
N PRO A 440 13.57 -7.79 -5.84
CA PRO A 440 14.02 -7.88 -4.44
C PRO A 440 12.94 -8.44 -3.50
N LYS A 441 11.66 -8.37 -3.91
CA LYS A 441 10.50 -8.89 -3.19
C LYS A 441 9.66 -9.74 -4.15
N PRO A 442 9.93 -11.06 -4.27
CA PRO A 442 9.21 -11.91 -5.22
C PRO A 442 7.70 -12.02 -4.91
N SER A 443 7.32 -11.96 -3.64
CA SER A 443 5.91 -11.94 -3.19
C SER A 443 5.29 -10.54 -3.15
N ASP A 444 5.82 -9.57 -3.89
CA ASP A 444 5.17 -8.26 -4.06
C ASP A 444 3.78 -8.46 -4.71
N PRO A 445 2.71 -7.84 -4.18
CA PRO A 445 1.33 -8.10 -4.60
C PRO A 445 1.10 -7.78 -6.08
N ARG A 446 1.93 -6.90 -6.65
CA ARG A 446 1.91 -6.51 -8.07
C ARG A 446 2.32 -7.63 -9.02
N PHE A 447 2.89 -8.72 -8.51
CA PHE A 447 3.33 -9.86 -9.31
C PHE A 447 2.36 -11.05 -9.22
N ALA A 448 1.30 -10.95 -8.41
CA ALA A 448 0.30 -12.00 -8.27
C ALA A 448 -0.38 -12.29 -9.62
N GLY A 449 -0.12 -13.47 -10.18
CA GLY A 449 -0.60 -13.86 -11.50
C GLY A 449 0.33 -13.51 -12.67
N LEU A 450 1.45 -12.83 -12.41
CA LEU A 450 2.44 -12.42 -13.40
C LEU A 450 3.81 -13.07 -13.21
N THR A 451 4.01 -13.80 -12.10
CA THR A 451 5.24 -14.55 -11.85
C THR A 451 4.93 -15.87 -11.12
N PRO A 452 5.57 -16.99 -11.49
CA PRO A 452 6.43 -17.15 -12.66
C PRO A 452 5.66 -16.99 -13.98
N MET A 453 6.37 -16.60 -15.04
CA MET A 453 5.81 -16.36 -16.38
C MET A 453 6.50 -17.25 -17.40
N ASP A 454 5.81 -18.30 -17.83
CA ASP A 454 6.18 -19.09 -19.01
C ASP A 454 5.60 -18.47 -20.30
N ASP A 455 5.96 -19.05 -21.45
CA ASP A 455 5.56 -18.53 -22.75
C ASP A 455 4.06 -18.72 -23.03
N GLN A 456 3.46 -19.79 -22.50
CA GLN A 456 2.02 -20.03 -22.66
C GLN A 456 1.21 -18.97 -21.92
N ARG A 457 1.52 -18.73 -20.65
CA ARG A 457 0.88 -17.70 -19.82
C ARG A 457 1.09 -16.31 -20.39
N LEU A 458 2.28 -16.01 -20.90
CA LEU A 458 2.56 -14.75 -21.59
C LEU A 458 1.65 -14.60 -22.82
N SER A 459 1.51 -15.67 -23.60
CA SER A 459 0.65 -15.70 -24.78
C SER A 459 -0.81 -15.52 -24.40
N ASP A 460 -1.31 -16.24 -23.38
CA ASP A 460 -2.70 -16.19 -22.90
C ASP A 460 -3.09 -14.79 -22.40
N ILE A 461 -2.18 -14.10 -21.69
CA ILE A 461 -2.40 -12.72 -21.27
C ILE A 461 -2.43 -11.80 -22.48
N ARG A 462 -1.47 -11.93 -23.40
CA ARG A 462 -1.37 -11.09 -24.60
C ARG A 462 -2.59 -11.23 -25.50
N THR A 463 -2.98 -12.46 -25.84
CA THR A 463 -4.15 -12.75 -26.67
C THR A 463 -5.44 -12.40 -25.94
N GLY A 464 -5.50 -12.65 -24.63
CA GLY A 464 -6.63 -12.26 -23.78
C GLY A 464 -6.89 -10.75 -23.80
N ILE A 465 -5.87 -9.92 -23.56
CA ILE A 465 -6.00 -8.45 -23.61
C ILE A 465 -6.40 -8.00 -25.02
N THR A 466 -5.75 -8.55 -26.05
CA THR A 466 -5.98 -8.15 -27.45
C THR A 466 -7.42 -8.48 -27.87
N GLY A 467 -7.90 -9.69 -27.58
CA GLY A 467 -9.26 -10.12 -27.90
C GLY A 467 -10.35 -9.39 -27.11
N LEU A 468 -10.05 -8.96 -25.88
CA LEU A 468 -10.97 -8.13 -25.08
C LEU A 468 -11.12 -6.72 -25.65
N LEU A 469 -10.00 -6.07 -26.02
CA LEU A 469 -10.02 -4.69 -26.47
C LEU A 469 -10.46 -4.53 -27.93
N GLU A 470 -10.29 -5.56 -28.76
CA GLU A 470 -10.57 -5.46 -30.21
C GLU A 470 -12.02 -5.09 -30.55
N PRO A 471 -13.05 -5.86 -30.14
CA PRO A 471 -14.44 -5.50 -30.45
C PRO A 471 -14.88 -4.20 -29.76
N VAL A 472 -14.33 -3.90 -28.58
CA VAL A 472 -14.67 -2.71 -27.79
C VAL A 472 -14.12 -1.45 -28.44
N LEU A 473 -12.86 -1.48 -28.91
CA LEU A 473 -12.27 -0.36 -29.61
C LEU A 473 -12.90 -0.14 -30.98
N ASP A 474 -13.32 -1.20 -31.67
CA ASP A 474 -14.08 -1.05 -32.91
C ASP A 474 -15.44 -0.39 -32.67
N ALA A 475 -16.15 -0.74 -31.59
CA ALA A 475 -17.38 -0.05 -31.21
C ALA A 475 -17.14 1.42 -30.85
N ILE A 476 -16.11 1.71 -30.03
CA ILE A 476 -15.74 3.08 -29.63
C ILE A 476 -15.40 3.93 -30.85
N LEU A 477 -14.48 3.44 -31.69
CA LEU A 477 -13.95 4.18 -32.83
C LEU A 477 -14.94 4.22 -34.00
N GLY A 478 -15.89 3.28 -34.06
CA GLY A 478 -17.05 3.33 -34.94
C GLY A 478 -18.14 4.30 -34.49
N GLY A 479 -17.98 4.97 -33.34
CA GLY A 479 -18.90 6.00 -32.85
C GLY A 479 -20.15 5.44 -32.14
N ALA A 480 -20.10 4.21 -31.62
CA ALA A 480 -21.20 3.66 -30.83
C ALA A 480 -21.49 4.51 -29.58
N ALA A 481 -22.74 4.49 -29.12
CA ALA A 481 -23.12 5.21 -27.91
C ALA A 481 -22.41 4.63 -26.67
N PRO A 482 -22.10 5.46 -25.65
CA PRO A 482 -21.41 4.98 -24.45
C PRO A 482 -22.07 3.79 -23.76
N ASP A 483 -23.40 3.78 -23.69
CA ASP A 483 -24.15 2.68 -23.05
C ASP A 483 -23.99 1.36 -23.81
N ASP A 484 -23.96 1.40 -25.14
CA ASP A 484 -23.75 0.23 -25.99
C ASP A 484 -22.32 -0.31 -25.84
N VAL A 485 -21.32 0.57 -25.77
CA VAL A 485 -19.93 0.18 -25.53
C VAL A 485 -19.76 -0.47 -24.17
N TYR A 486 -20.37 0.08 -23.11
CA TYR A 486 -20.32 -0.52 -21.77
C TYR A 486 -21.13 -1.83 -21.69
N ALA A 487 -22.24 -1.95 -22.41
CA ALA A 487 -22.98 -3.20 -22.53
C ALA A 487 -22.15 -4.28 -23.24
N LEU A 488 -21.46 -3.92 -24.32
CA LEU A 488 -20.51 -4.80 -25.01
C LEU A 488 -19.37 -5.19 -24.08
N TRP A 489 -18.80 -4.24 -23.33
CA TRP A 489 -17.72 -4.51 -22.38
C TRP A 489 -18.13 -5.53 -21.32
N ARG A 490 -19.32 -5.38 -20.73
CA ARG A 490 -19.89 -6.37 -19.79
C ARG A 490 -20.06 -7.74 -20.45
N THR A 491 -20.53 -7.77 -21.69
CA THR A 491 -20.73 -9.03 -22.44
C THR A 491 -19.41 -9.76 -22.68
N VAL A 492 -18.39 -9.08 -23.21
CA VAL A 492 -17.11 -9.73 -23.55
C VAL A 492 -16.28 -10.12 -22.32
N THR A 493 -16.58 -9.55 -21.15
CA THR A 493 -15.88 -9.85 -19.89
C THR A 493 -16.65 -10.78 -18.96
N ALA A 494 -17.90 -11.11 -19.25
CA ALA A 494 -18.80 -11.86 -18.36
C ALA A 494 -18.18 -13.15 -17.81
N ASP A 495 -17.64 -14.00 -18.69
CA ASP A 495 -17.03 -15.28 -18.29
C ASP A 495 -15.81 -15.08 -17.38
N ARG A 496 -14.98 -14.07 -17.64
CA ARG A 496 -13.79 -13.77 -16.84
C ARG A 496 -14.16 -13.24 -15.45
N VAL A 497 -15.23 -12.45 -15.36
CA VAL A 497 -15.78 -11.97 -14.09
C VAL A 497 -16.36 -13.14 -13.29
N ALA A 498 -17.13 -14.03 -13.95
CA ALA A 498 -17.68 -15.22 -13.31
C ALA A 498 -16.57 -16.15 -12.78
N GLN A 499 -15.51 -16.38 -13.56
CA GLN A 499 -14.34 -17.16 -13.13
C GLN A 499 -13.62 -16.50 -11.95
N ALA A 500 -13.44 -15.18 -11.98
CA ALA A 500 -12.81 -14.46 -10.89
C ALA A 500 -13.63 -14.54 -9.58
N ARG A 501 -14.96 -14.38 -9.68
CA ARG A 501 -15.88 -14.55 -8.55
C ARG A 501 -15.82 -15.96 -7.97
N ALA A 502 -15.93 -16.98 -8.84
CA ALA A 502 -15.85 -18.38 -8.42
C ALA A 502 -14.51 -18.70 -7.75
N ARG A 503 -13.40 -18.15 -8.26
CA ARG A 503 -12.09 -18.29 -7.61
C ARG A 503 -12.05 -17.62 -6.23
N HIS A 504 -12.59 -16.42 -6.12
CA HIS A 504 -12.60 -15.67 -4.85
C HIS A 504 -13.42 -16.40 -3.78
N ASP A 505 -14.59 -16.91 -4.17
CA ASP A 505 -15.54 -17.63 -3.29
C ASP A 505 -15.12 -19.05 -2.95
N ALA A 506 -14.20 -19.64 -3.72
CA ALA A 506 -13.70 -20.98 -3.46
C ALA A 506 -13.17 -21.09 -2.02
N PRO A 507 -13.46 -22.18 -1.29
CA PRO A 507 -12.90 -22.39 0.04
C PRO A 507 -11.37 -22.26 0.04
N ALA A 508 -10.81 -21.75 1.14
CA ALA A 508 -9.37 -21.66 1.32
C ALA A 508 -8.73 -23.04 1.12
N ALA A 509 -7.70 -23.13 0.28
CA ALA A 509 -6.94 -24.37 0.12
C ALA A 509 -5.93 -24.52 1.28
N THR A 510 -6.42 -24.63 2.51
CA THR A 510 -5.60 -24.93 3.68
C THR A 510 -5.55 -26.44 3.89
N ALA A 511 -4.37 -27.03 3.70
CA ALA A 511 -4.13 -28.41 4.12
C ALA A 511 -4.38 -28.54 5.62
N ALA A 512 -4.82 -29.72 6.06
CA ALA A 512 -4.95 -30.03 7.48
C ALA A 512 -3.61 -29.78 8.21
N ARG A 513 -3.69 -29.30 9.45
CA ARG A 513 -2.52 -29.14 10.34
C ARG A 513 -1.78 -30.48 10.39
N THR A 514 -0.49 -30.47 10.10
CA THR A 514 0.33 -31.70 10.14
C THR A 514 1.06 -31.86 11.47
N ARG A 515 1.27 -30.76 12.20
CA ARG A 515 1.90 -30.77 13.52
C ARG A 515 0.86 -30.96 14.63
N PRO A 516 1.15 -31.66 15.73
CA PRO A 516 0.26 -31.70 16.89
C PRO A 516 0.12 -30.30 17.52
N LEU A 517 -0.98 -30.09 18.26
CA LEU A 517 -1.13 -28.93 19.16
C LEU A 517 -0.05 -28.96 20.24
N PRO A 518 0.28 -27.81 20.87
CA PRO A 518 1.24 -27.77 21.97
C PRO A 518 0.92 -28.77 23.07
N ALA A 519 1.94 -29.47 23.53
CA ALA A 519 1.84 -30.33 24.68
C ALA A 519 2.13 -29.53 25.97
N VAL A 520 1.37 -29.83 27.02
CA VAL A 520 1.69 -29.39 28.37
C VAL A 520 2.86 -30.22 28.89
N ILE A 521 3.95 -29.56 29.23
CA ILE A 521 5.16 -30.19 29.78
C ILE A 521 5.08 -30.27 31.31
N ASP A 522 4.64 -29.18 31.94
CA ASP A 522 4.55 -29.06 33.40
C ASP A 522 3.42 -28.09 33.80
N ARG A 523 2.74 -28.38 34.91
CA ARG A 523 1.75 -27.51 35.54
C ARG A 523 2.11 -27.37 37.01
N ARG A 524 2.38 -26.14 37.44
CA ARG A 524 2.65 -25.83 38.85
C ARG A 524 1.81 -24.64 39.29
N THR A 525 1.18 -24.76 40.45
CA THR A 525 0.55 -23.63 41.14
C THR A 525 1.44 -23.30 42.32
N LEU A 526 1.93 -22.06 42.39
CA LEU A 526 2.80 -21.61 43.47
C LEU A 526 2.06 -20.52 44.26
N SER A 527 2.04 -20.72 45.58
CA SER A 527 1.30 -20.00 46.62
C SER A 527 -0.19 -20.36 46.74
N PRO A 528 -0.63 -20.91 47.89
CA PRO A 528 -1.96 -20.61 48.39
C PRO A 528 -2.00 -19.11 48.72
N LEU A 529 -3.11 -18.43 48.41
CA LEU A 529 -3.42 -17.16 49.06
C LEU A 529 -3.11 -17.30 50.55
N ALA A 530 -2.23 -16.47 51.08
CA ALA A 530 -2.05 -16.41 52.53
C ALA A 530 -3.46 -16.15 53.09
N ALA A 531 -3.93 -17.04 53.96
CA ALA A 531 -5.15 -16.81 54.71
C ALA A 531 -4.89 -15.60 55.63
N THR A 532 -5.08 -14.40 55.08
CA THR A 532 -5.26 -13.21 55.88
C THR A 532 -6.69 -13.29 56.42
N ASP A 533 -6.90 -12.91 57.68
CA ASP A 533 -8.18 -12.88 58.40
C ASP A 533 -9.22 -11.90 57.81
N ALA A 534 -9.14 -11.60 56.51
CA ALA A 534 -10.18 -10.90 55.78
C ALA A 534 -11.33 -11.88 55.49
N PRO A 535 -12.60 -11.46 55.68
CA PRO A 535 -13.76 -12.33 55.47
C PRO A 535 -13.69 -12.91 54.07
N ALA A 536 -13.88 -14.24 53.99
CA ALA A 536 -13.78 -15.06 52.78
C ALA A 536 -14.29 -14.30 51.55
N ARG A 537 -13.37 -13.69 50.80
CA ARG A 537 -13.65 -13.13 49.49
C ARG A 537 -13.93 -14.32 48.59
N THR A 538 -15.22 -14.56 48.36
CA THR A 538 -15.74 -15.65 47.55
C THR A 538 -14.99 -15.72 46.22
N ALA A 539 -14.66 -16.93 45.77
CA ALA A 539 -13.89 -17.23 44.56
C ALA A 539 -14.50 -16.72 43.24
N LEU A 540 -15.59 -15.94 43.29
CA LEU A 540 -16.35 -15.45 42.14
C LEU A 540 -15.87 -14.10 41.59
N ASP A 541 -15.09 -13.31 42.32
CA ASP A 541 -14.61 -11.98 41.86
C ASP A 541 -13.06 -11.91 41.80
N ARG A 542 -12.42 -12.88 41.13
CA ARG A 542 -10.97 -12.83 40.90
C ARG A 542 -10.68 -12.44 39.46
N GLU A 543 -9.76 -11.49 39.27
CA GLU A 543 -9.28 -11.12 37.95
C GLU A 543 -8.38 -12.22 37.40
N GLU A 544 -8.71 -12.74 36.21
CA GLU A 544 -7.90 -13.73 35.52
C GLU A 544 -6.95 -13.04 34.55
N VAL A 545 -5.67 -13.02 34.91
CA VAL A 545 -4.59 -12.43 34.10
C VAL A 545 -3.75 -13.56 33.53
N VAL A 546 -3.60 -13.59 32.22
CA VAL A 546 -2.76 -14.57 31.52
C VAL A 546 -1.58 -13.85 30.89
N VAL A 547 -0.37 -14.29 31.21
CA VAL A 547 0.86 -13.74 30.65
C VAL A 547 1.43 -14.75 29.67
N LEU A 548 1.48 -14.35 28.39
CA LEU A 548 2.03 -15.18 27.32
C LEU A 548 3.56 -15.10 27.33
N VAL A 549 4.20 -16.22 27.67
CA VAL A 549 5.67 -16.34 27.72
C VAL A 549 6.17 -16.88 26.38
N GLY A 550 7.03 -16.13 25.71
CA GLY A 550 7.66 -16.56 24.45
C GLY A 550 9.06 -17.16 24.64
N ARG A 551 9.53 -17.93 23.65
CA ARG A 551 10.96 -18.33 23.58
C ARG A 551 11.86 -17.12 23.37
N GLY A 552 12.32 -16.51 24.46
CA GLY A 552 13.41 -15.54 24.44
C GLY A 552 14.71 -16.20 24.03
N GLY A 553 15.31 -15.75 22.93
CA GLY A 553 16.71 -16.02 22.65
C GLY A 553 17.59 -15.24 23.64
N GLY A 554 17.83 -15.82 24.83
CA GLY A 554 18.68 -15.25 25.87
C GLY A 554 17.93 -14.94 27.17
N THR A 555 18.68 -14.67 28.24
CA THR A 555 18.29 -14.51 29.65
C THR A 555 17.21 -13.48 29.98
N GLY A 556 16.66 -12.75 29.00
CA GLY A 556 15.81 -11.57 29.24
C GLY A 556 14.32 -11.80 29.49
N THR A 557 13.75 -12.99 29.22
CA THR A 557 12.30 -13.20 29.42
C THR A 557 11.93 -13.35 30.91
N ALA A 558 12.78 -13.98 31.71
CA ALA A 558 12.60 -14.06 33.16
C ALA A 558 12.77 -12.68 33.82
N ASP A 559 13.74 -11.89 33.35
CA ASP A 559 14.04 -10.55 33.87
C ASP A 559 12.89 -9.54 33.67
N GLN A 560 11.99 -9.78 32.72
CA GLN A 560 10.84 -8.90 32.42
C GLN A 560 9.57 -9.25 33.22
N VAL A 561 9.41 -10.51 33.63
CA VAL A 561 8.22 -10.95 34.36
C VAL A 561 8.20 -10.38 35.78
N GLY A 562 9.36 -10.28 36.45
CA GLY A 562 9.46 -9.68 37.78
C GLY A 562 8.87 -8.26 37.85
N PRO A 563 9.33 -7.31 37.01
CA PRO A 563 8.74 -5.97 36.91
C PRO A 563 7.24 -5.96 36.62
N LEU A 564 6.76 -6.84 35.74
CA LEU A 564 5.33 -6.97 35.46
C LEU A 564 4.54 -7.38 36.72
N ILE A 565 4.98 -8.43 37.41
CA ILE A 565 4.34 -8.92 38.64
C ILE A 565 4.36 -7.86 39.74
N ALA A 566 5.48 -7.16 39.93
CA ALA A 566 5.59 -6.07 40.89
C ALA A 566 4.62 -4.93 40.56
N SER A 567 4.55 -4.52 39.28
CA SER A 567 3.64 -3.45 38.84
C SER A 567 2.16 -3.85 38.97
N LEU A 568 1.84 -5.12 38.73
CA LEU A 568 0.50 -5.69 38.97
C LEU A 568 0.15 -5.65 40.47
N ALA A 569 1.04 -6.12 41.34
CA ALA A 569 0.82 -6.12 42.78
C ALA A 569 0.63 -4.70 43.34
N GLU A 570 1.37 -3.72 42.82
CA GLU A 570 1.29 -2.32 43.25
C GLU A 570 -0.05 -1.65 42.87
N HIS A 571 -0.61 -1.98 41.70
CA HIS A 571 -1.74 -1.24 41.13
C HIS A 571 -3.08 -1.99 41.13
N SER A 572 -3.09 -3.30 41.38
CA SER A 572 -4.31 -4.11 41.46
C SER A 572 -5.06 -3.83 42.76
N ARG A 573 -6.38 -3.59 42.67
CA ARG A 573 -7.22 -3.34 43.86
C ARG A 573 -7.95 -4.60 44.36
N HIS A 574 -7.90 -5.67 43.58
CA HIS A 574 -8.52 -6.97 43.84
C HIS A 574 -7.48 -8.09 43.79
N SER A 575 -7.81 -9.24 44.37
CA SER A 575 -6.96 -10.42 44.26
C SER A 575 -7.03 -10.96 42.83
N ALA A 576 -5.87 -11.18 42.21
CA ALA A 576 -5.78 -11.65 40.83
C ALA A 576 -5.08 -13.01 40.74
N ARG A 577 -5.53 -13.85 39.80
CA ARG A 577 -4.82 -15.07 39.41
C ARG A 577 -4.00 -14.77 38.16
N VAL A 578 -2.68 -14.85 38.29
CA VAL A 578 -1.74 -14.64 37.19
C VAL A 578 -1.27 -15.99 36.67
N THR A 579 -1.68 -16.37 35.46
CA THR A 579 -1.21 -17.58 34.79
C THR A 579 -0.09 -17.25 33.80
N LEU A 580 1.14 -17.66 34.11
CA LEU A 580 2.26 -17.65 33.18
C LEU A 580 2.19 -18.89 32.28
N VAL A 581 1.99 -18.70 30.98
CA VAL A 581 1.81 -19.81 30.02
C VAL A 581 2.77 -19.68 28.86
N GLY A 582 3.51 -20.75 28.57
CA GLY A 582 4.36 -20.82 27.38
C GLY A 582 5.67 -21.56 27.59
N PRO A 583 6.53 -21.60 26.57
CA PRO A 583 7.87 -22.17 26.69
C PRO A 583 8.75 -21.32 27.61
N GLY A 584 9.25 -21.93 28.68
CA GLY A 584 10.10 -21.32 29.70
C GLY A 584 9.35 -20.78 30.92
N ALA A 585 8.01 -20.83 30.96
CA ALA A 585 7.22 -20.38 32.11
C ALA A 585 7.59 -21.11 33.41
N GLY A 586 7.97 -22.40 33.33
CA GLY A 586 8.40 -23.18 34.48
C GLY A 586 9.69 -22.67 35.15
N ASN A 587 10.54 -21.96 34.41
CA ASN A 587 11.85 -21.47 34.86
C ASN A 587 11.83 -20.01 35.34
N VAL A 588 10.66 -19.36 35.33
CA VAL A 588 10.53 -17.96 35.76
C VAL A 588 10.29 -17.93 37.26
N ASP A 589 11.27 -17.48 38.03
CA ASP A 589 11.08 -17.21 39.45
C ASP A 589 10.43 -15.84 39.66
N VAL A 590 9.38 -15.82 40.47
CA VAL A 590 8.62 -14.62 40.83
C VAL A 590 8.52 -14.56 42.34
N ALA A 591 8.66 -13.36 42.90
CA ALA A 591 8.44 -13.13 44.31
C ALA A 591 6.99 -13.46 44.69
N ALA A 592 6.78 -13.94 45.91
CA ALA A 592 5.44 -14.17 46.42
C ALA A 592 4.81 -12.81 46.80
N GLU A 593 3.65 -12.52 46.22
CA GLU A 593 2.87 -11.33 46.50
C GLU A 593 1.56 -11.72 47.20
N PRO A 594 1.14 -11.03 48.29
CA PRO A 594 -0.01 -11.47 49.10
C PRO A 594 -1.33 -11.56 48.34
N ASP A 595 -1.52 -10.66 47.37
CA ASP A 595 -2.77 -10.49 46.63
C ASP A 595 -2.77 -11.17 45.24
N LEU A 596 -1.68 -11.85 44.87
CA LEU A 596 -1.54 -12.52 43.58
C LEU A 596 -1.36 -14.04 43.73
N GLU A 597 -2.23 -14.81 43.08
CA GLU A 597 -2.07 -16.26 42.91
C GLU A 597 -1.33 -16.53 41.60
N VAL A 598 -0.12 -17.12 41.64
CA VAL A 598 0.65 -17.38 40.41
C VAL A 598 0.57 -18.85 39.98
N ARG A 599 -0.01 -19.08 38.81
CA ARG A 599 -0.07 -20.38 38.12
C ARG A 599 0.95 -20.41 36.98
N ARG A 600 1.65 -21.53 36.78
CA ARG A 600 2.62 -21.72 35.71
C ARG A 600 2.24 -22.93 34.86
N ILE A 601 2.22 -22.76 33.54
CA ILE A 601 1.94 -23.82 32.57
C ILE A 601 3.04 -23.80 31.52
N GLU A 602 3.97 -24.75 31.63
CA GLU A 602 5.05 -24.95 30.66
C GLU A 602 4.51 -25.70 29.43
N THR A 603 4.79 -25.19 28.24
CA THR A 603 4.39 -25.81 26.96
C THR A 603 5.52 -25.78 25.95
N ASP A 604 5.47 -26.64 24.93
CA ASP A 604 6.45 -26.65 23.83
C ASP A 604 6.08 -25.75 22.63
N GLY A 605 4.89 -25.12 22.69
CA GLY A 605 4.29 -24.33 21.62
C GLY A 605 4.90 -22.95 21.39
N SER A 606 4.64 -22.36 20.23
CA SER A 606 4.91 -20.93 20.02
C SER A 606 3.84 -20.07 20.71
N VAL A 607 4.08 -18.76 20.88
CA VAL A 607 3.10 -17.84 21.50
C VAL A 607 1.73 -17.92 20.82
N VAL A 608 1.70 -18.03 19.48
CA VAL A 608 0.43 -18.14 18.75
C VAL A 608 -0.24 -19.49 18.97
N ASP A 609 0.52 -20.60 19.02
CA ASP A 609 -0.07 -21.91 19.31
C ASP A 609 -0.63 -21.97 20.73
N VAL A 610 0.09 -21.39 21.70
CA VAL A 610 -0.33 -21.31 23.10
C VAL A 610 -1.61 -20.50 23.21
N PHE A 611 -1.67 -19.31 22.61
CA PHE A 611 -2.88 -18.49 22.60
C PHE A 611 -4.09 -19.25 22.05
N LEU A 612 -3.93 -19.91 20.89
CA LEU A 612 -5.02 -20.65 20.24
C LEU A 612 -5.47 -21.90 21.03
N THR A 613 -4.68 -22.36 22.00
CA THR A 613 -5.01 -23.51 22.87
C THR A 613 -5.36 -23.11 24.30
N LEU A 614 -5.35 -21.81 24.63
CA LEU A 614 -5.75 -21.33 25.95
C LEU A 614 -7.13 -21.84 26.41
N PRO A 615 -8.16 -21.93 25.54
CA PRO A 615 -9.47 -22.44 25.96
C PRO A 615 -9.44 -23.88 26.52
N ASP A 616 -8.50 -24.71 26.03
CA ASP A 616 -8.28 -26.08 26.49
C ASP A 616 -7.30 -26.15 27.67
N LEU A 617 -6.31 -25.26 27.69
CA LEU A 617 -5.33 -25.18 28.78
C LEU A 617 -5.96 -24.68 30.08
N LEU A 618 -6.94 -23.78 29.97
CA LEU A 618 -7.65 -23.12 31.06
C LEU A 618 -9.16 -23.40 30.97
N PRO A 619 -9.60 -24.65 31.19
CA PRO A 619 -11.02 -25.03 31.07
C PRO A 619 -11.91 -24.39 32.16
N ASP A 620 -11.29 -23.89 33.23
CA ASP A 620 -11.90 -23.24 34.39
C ASP A 620 -12.00 -21.71 34.26
N VAL A 621 -11.45 -21.14 33.19
CA VAL A 621 -11.41 -19.69 32.96
C VAL A 621 -12.26 -19.36 31.75
N ASP A 622 -13.30 -18.55 31.94
CA ASP A 622 -14.18 -18.14 30.85
C ASP A 622 -13.72 -16.86 30.16
N ARG A 623 -13.06 -15.96 30.90
CA ARG A 623 -12.52 -14.70 30.39
C ARG A 623 -11.19 -14.39 31.04
N ALA A 624 -10.27 -13.81 30.29
CA ALA A 624 -8.98 -13.39 30.85
C ALA A 624 -8.37 -12.17 30.13
N VAL A 625 -7.64 -11.37 30.91
CA VAL A 625 -6.79 -10.28 30.41
C VAL A 625 -5.43 -10.86 30.02
N MET A 626 -5.05 -10.71 28.76
CA MET A 626 -3.80 -11.19 28.21
C MET A 626 -2.76 -10.07 28.22
N LEU A 627 -1.59 -10.34 28.80
CA LEU A 627 -0.44 -9.43 28.80
C LEU A 627 0.81 -10.11 28.22
N THR A 628 1.69 -9.33 27.62
CA THR A 628 3.04 -9.79 27.27
C THR A 628 3.99 -9.64 28.44
N THR A 629 5.11 -10.37 28.43
CA THR A 629 6.13 -10.28 29.49
C THR A 629 6.72 -8.89 29.65
N ALA A 630 6.64 -8.02 28.63
CA ALA A 630 7.18 -6.67 28.65
C ALA A 630 6.18 -5.60 29.12
N ALA A 631 4.94 -5.98 29.45
CA ALA A 631 3.93 -5.04 29.93
C ALA A 631 4.32 -4.46 31.31
N VAL A 632 3.89 -3.22 31.55
CA VAL A 632 3.96 -2.55 32.85
C VAL A 632 2.56 -2.05 33.16
N VAL A 633 2.06 -2.39 34.36
CA VAL A 633 0.72 -2.03 34.80
C VAL A 633 0.81 -0.81 35.71
N ASP A 634 0.10 0.27 35.35
CA ASP A 634 0.09 1.55 36.09
C ASP A 634 -1.28 1.86 36.71
N ARG A 635 -2.25 0.95 36.59
CA ARG A 635 -3.64 1.12 37.00
C ARG A 635 -4.34 -0.21 37.22
N ASP A 636 -5.51 -0.13 37.85
CA ASP A 636 -6.38 -1.28 38.14
C ASP A 636 -6.92 -1.93 36.85
N LEU A 637 -6.83 -3.26 36.77
CA LEU A 637 -7.25 -4.05 35.60
C LEU A 637 -8.68 -4.57 35.71
N ALA A 638 -9.34 -4.49 36.88
CA ALA A 638 -10.75 -4.85 37.05
C ALA A 638 -11.67 -4.28 35.95
N PRO A 639 -11.61 -2.98 35.60
CA PRO A 639 -12.45 -2.42 34.53
C PRO A 639 -12.16 -3.03 33.17
N LEU A 640 -10.90 -3.41 32.91
CA LEU A 640 -10.50 -4.07 31.67
C LEU A 640 -10.96 -5.53 31.64
N ALA A 641 -10.87 -6.26 32.75
CA ALA A 641 -11.37 -7.63 32.86
C ALA A 641 -12.92 -7.70 32.72
N ALA A 642 -13.62 -6.67 33.21
CA ALA A 642 -15.07 -6.52 33.12
C ALA A 642 -15.55 -5.88 31.80
N LEU A 643 -14.64 -5.58 30.86
CA LEU A 643 -14.97 -4.94 29.59
C LEU A 643 -16.05 -5.75 28.85
N ASP A 644 -17.11 -5.07 28.39
CA ASP A 644 -18.08 -5.70 27.50
C ASP A 644 -17.42 -5.96 26.14
N LEU A 645 -17.44 -7.21 25.71
CA LEU A 645 -16.84 -7.63 24.45
C LEU A 645 -17.84 -7.55 23.30
N GLU A 646 -19.10 -7.18 23.57
CA GLU A 646 -20.14 -6.98 22.55
C GLU A 646 -20.34 -8.23 21.65
N GLY A 647 -20.11 -9.42 22.20
CA GLY A 647 -20.19 -10.70 21.49
C GLY A 647 -18.94 -11.06 20.66
N HIS A 648 -17.90 -10.23 20.66
CA HIS A 648 -16.62 -10.53 20.01
C HIS A 648 -15.77 -11.52 20.83
N LEU A 649 -14.91 -12.29 20.13
CA LEU A 649 -14.00 -13.25 20.76
C LEU A 649 -12.94 -12.58 21.66
N PHE A 650 -12.60 -11.33 21.36
CA PHE A 650 -11.64 -10.56 22.13
C PHE A 650 -11.81 -9.05 21.96
N ALA A 651 -11.24 -8.29 22.89
CA ALA A 651 -10.93 -6.87 22.73
C ALA A 651 -9.45 -6.66 22.47
N ALA A 652 -9.11 -5.73 21.57
CA ALA A 652 -7.73 -5.32 21.31
C ALA A 652 -7.61 -3.80 21.07
N PRO A 653 -6.47 -3.18 21.42
CA PRO A 653 -6.26 -1.76 21.18
C PRO A 653 -6.00 -1.46 19.69
N THR A 654 -6.58 -0.38 19.20
CA THR A 654 -6.30 0.11 17.83
C THR A 654 -4.89 0.67 17.74
N THR A 655 -4.17 0.31 16.68
CA THR A 655 -2.82 0.84 16.42
C THR A 655 -2.90 2.32 16.06
N LEU A 656 -2.30 3.16 16.90
CA LEU A 656 -2.32 4.62 16.75
C LEU A 656 -1.28 5.17 15.74
N ASP A 657 -0.30 4.36 15.32
CA ASP A 657 0.67 4.75 14.28
C ASP A 657 0.02 4.67 12.90
N ARG A 658 -0.23 5.82 12.26
CA ARG A 658 -0.79 5.90 10.88
C ARG A 658 0.02 5.13 9.84
N ARG A 659 1.31 4.88 10.06
CA ARG A 659 2.13 4.07 9.14
C ARG A 659 1.82 2.57 9.25
N ARG A 660 1.14 2.16 10.31
CA ARG A 660 0.80 0.77 10.66
C ARG A 660 -0.68 0.60 10.96
N SER A 661 -1.52 1.59 10.65
CA SER A 661 -2.95 1.58 10.94
C SER A 661 -3.76 0.67 10.01
N SER A 662 -3.15 0.17 8.92
CA SER A 662 -3.81 -0.72 7.97
C SER A 662 -3.75 -2.17 8.43
N GLY A 663 -4.92 -2.76 8.69
CA GLY A 663 -5.06 -4.15 9.06
C GLY A 663 -4.64 -5.09 7.94
N PHE A 664 -5.00 -4.78 6.69
CA PHE A 664 -4.45 -5.49 5.53
C PHE A 664 -2.95 -5.24 5.36
N GLY A 665 -2.42 -4.10 5.79
CA GLY A 665 -0.98 -3.85 5.85
C GLY A 665 -0.22 -4.85 6.73
N VAL A 666 -0.84 -5.32 7.82
CA VAL A 666 -0.29 -6.39 8.68
C VAL A 666 -0.26 -7.72 7.91
N ILE A 667 -1.36 -8.07 7.25
CA ILE A 667 -1.49 -9.30 6.45
C ILE A 667 -0.54 -9.28 5.25
N GLU A 668 -0.43 -8.14 4.57
CA GLU A 668 0.48 -7.90 3.45
C GLU A 668 1.94 -8.10 3.87
N THR A 669 2.32 -7.62 5.06
CA THR A 669 3.66 -7.83 5.61
C THR A 669 3.93 -9.32 5.87
N ALA A 670 2.92 -10.08 6.31
CA ALA A 670 3.02 -11.53 6.44
C ALA A 670 3.16 -12.22 5.08
N ALA A 671 2.36 -11.82 4.09
CA ALA A 671 2.40 -12.37 2.74
C ALA A 671 3.75 -12.12 2.05
N VAL A 672 4.32 -10.91 2.16
CA VAL A 672 5.64 -10.58 1.59
C VAL A 672 6.76 -11.42 2.22
N ARG A 673 6.66 -11.77 3.51
CA ARG A 673 7.65 -12.58 4.22
C ARG A 673 7.77 -14.00 3.65
N LEU A 674 6.76 -14.49 2.94
CA LEU A 674 6.80 -15.80 2.26
C LEU A 674 7.79 -15.86 1.09
N GLY A 675 8.34 -14.71 0.67
CA GLY A 675 9.49 -14.66 -0.23
C GLY A 675 9.18 -15.23 -1.61
N ALA A 676 9.87 -16.31 -2.01
CA ALA A 676 9.68 -16.94 -3.32
C ALA A 676 8.39 -17.77 -3.45
N LYS A 677 7.63 -17.97 -2.36
CA LYS A 677 6.37 -18.73 -2.37
C LYS A 677 5.20 -17.85 -2.84
N VAL A 678 5.24 -17.38 -4.09
CA VAL A 678 4.30 -16.40 -4.65
C VAL A 678 2.85 -16.90 -4.63
N ASP A 679 2.62 -18.17 -4.93
CA ASP A 679 1.26 -18.73 -4.91
C ASP A 679 0.69 -18.74 -3.49
N ARG A 680 1.50 -19.07 -2.48
CA ARG A 680 1.07 -19.01 -1.08
C ARG A 680 0.82 -17.58 -0.61
N SER A 681 1.65 -16.62 -1.02
CA SER A 681 1.43 -15.23 -0.64
C SER A 681 0.21 -14.62 -1.32
N THR A 682 -0.09 -15.02 -2.56
CA THR A 682 -1.33 -14.65 -3.25
C THR A 682 -2.54 -15.26 -2.58
N GLU A 683 -2.45 -16.55 -2.20
CA GLU A 683 -3.55 -17.24 -1.53
C GLU A 683 -3.85 -16.66 -0.14
N LEU A 684 -2.84 -16.29 0.65
CA LEU A 684 -3.05 -15.62 1.94
C LEU A 684 -3.83 -14.30 1.78
N ARG A 685 -3.55 -13.53 0.73
CA ARG A 685 -4.28 -12.27 0.44
C ARG A 685 -5.72 -12.56 0.05
N ARG A 686 -5.95 -13.58 -0.79
CA ARG A 686 -7.30 -14.00 -1.16
C ARG A 686 -8.12 -14.40 0.06
N ILE A 687 -7.55 -15.23 0.95
CA ILE A 687 -8.20 -15.64 2.21
C ILE A 687 -8.60 -14.41 3.03
N ALA A 688 -7.70 -13.43 3.15
CA ALA A 688 -8.00 -12.20 3.87
C ALA A 688 -9.12 -11.36 3.22
N TYR A 689 -9.11 -11.20 1.89
CA TYR A 689 -10.17 -10.47 1.17
C TYR A 689 -11.50 -11.23 1.11
N GLN A 690 -11.48 -12.55 1.27
CA GLN A 690 -12.69 -13.36 1.42
C GLN A 690 -13.30 -13.19 2.82
N ALA A 691 -12.45 -13.06 3.85
CA ALA A 691 -12.89 -12.91 5.23
C ALA A 691 -13.36 -11.48 5.55
N HIS A 692 -12.69 -10.46 4.98
CA HIS A 692 -12.90 -9.06 5.36
C HIS A 692 -13.18 -8.18 4.14
N THR A 693 -14.18 -7.32 4.27
CA THR A 693 -14.51 -6.30 3.26
C THR A 693 -13.53 -5.14 3.37
N PHE A 694 -12.72 -4.92 2.33
CA PHE A 694 -11.81 -3.77 2.23
C PHE A 694 -10.82 -3.63 3.41
N ASP A 695 -10.00 -2.57 3.44
CA ASP A 695 -9.06 -2.36 4.53
C ASP A 695 -9.74 -1.88 5.82
N PHE A 696 -9.24 -2.34 6.96
CA PHE A 696 -9.74 -2.06 8.31
C PHE A 696 -8.62 -1.56 9.22
N ASP A 697 -8.97 -1.08 10.42
CA ASP A 697 -7.96 -0.57 11.35
C ASP A 697 -7.20 -1.70 12.03
N ALA A 698 -5.88 -1.65 11.93
CA ALA A 698 -4.98 -2.57 12.60
C ALA A 698 -5.08 -2.43 14.13
N PHE A 699 -4.79 -3.52 14.82
CA PHE A 699 -4.71 -3.55 16.27
C PHE A 699 -3.39 -4.17 16.75
N ASP A 700 -3.02 -3.87 17.98
CA ASP A 700 -1.89 -4.47 18.67
C ASP A 700 -2.36 -5.62 19.58
N VAL A 701 -1.44 -6.50 19.98
CA VAL A 701 -1.75 -7.71 20.77
C VAL A 701 -0.97 -7.77 22.07
N ASP A 702 -0.44 -6.62 22.49
CA ASP A 702 0.37 -6.52 23.71
C ASP A 702 -0.51 -6.56 24.97
N VAL A 703 -1.76 -6.10 24.84
CA VAL A 703 -2.86 -6.23 25.81
C VAL A 703 -4.12 -6.69 25.06
N LEU A 704 -4.77 -7.75 25.54
CA LEU A 704 -6.05 -8.23 25.01
C LEU A 704 -6.99 -8.60 26.15
N VAL A 705 -8.29 -8.59 25.90
CA VAL A 705 -9.27 -9.28 26.76
C VAL A 705 -9.88 -10.38 25.93
N ALA A 706 -9.71 -11.64 26.30
CA ALA A 706 -10.19 -12.77 25.51
C ALA A 706 -11.37 -13.46 26.21
N ASP A 707 -12.42 -13.77 25.44
CA ASP A 707 -13.52 -14.62 25.86
C ASP A 707 -13.17 -16.09 25.56
N LEU A 708 -12.51 -16.75 26.51
CA LEU A 708 -12.09 -18.13 26.36
C LEU A 708 -13.30 -19.06 26.20
N ALA A 709 -14.41 -18.77 26.86
CA ALA A 709 -15.65 -19.53 26.71
C ALA A 709 -16.19 -19.45 25.28
N ALA A 710 -16.27 -18.26 24.68
CA ALA A 710 -16.70 -18.10 23.28
C ALA A 710 -15.68 -18.67 22.27
N MET A 711 -14.40 -18.67 22.62
CA MET A 711 -13.37 -19.33 21.82
C MET A 711 -13.54 -20.86 21.80
N ARG A 712 -14.06 -21.49 22.88
CA ARG A 712 -14.42 -22.92 22.90
C ARG A 712 -15.56 -23.17 21.91
N GLY A 713 -15.25 -23.79 20.77
CA GLY A 713 -16.24 -24.09 19.73
C GLY A 713 -16.30 -23.08 18.59
N SER A 714 -15.48 -22.03 18.60
CA SER A 714 -15.34 -21.11 17.47
C SER A 714 -14.69 -21.81 16.28
N ALA A 715 -15.40 -21.85 15.14
CA ALA A 715 -14.87 -22.39 13.89
C ALA A 715 -13.63 -21.62 13.41
N ALA A 716 -13.58 -20.30 13.65
CA ALA A 716 -12.43 -19.46 13.32
C ALA A 716 -11.19 -19.85 14.13
N VAL A 717 -11.35 -20.08 15.44
CA VAL A 717 -10.28 -20.55 16.32
C VAL A 717 -9.83 -21.96 15.91
N ALA A 718 -10.76 -22.84 15.57
CA ALA A 718 -10.46 -24.20 15.11
C ALA A 718 -9.68 -24.24 13.77
N ALA A 719 -9.92 -23.29 12.86
CA ALA A 719 -9.23 -23.18 11.59
C ALA A 719 -7.85 -22.49 11.69
N ALA A 720 -7.64 -21.66 12.71
CA ALA A 720 -6.43 -20.86 12.92
C ALA A 720 -5.11 -21.65 12.86
N PRO A 721 -5.00 -22.84 13.47
CA PRO A 721 -3.77 -23.63 13.44
C PRO A 721 -3.27 -23.99 12.04
N ALA A 722 -4.19 -24.34 11.13
CA ALA A 722 -3.83 -24.69 9.75
C ALA A 722 -3.27 -23.47 9.00
N LEU A 723 -3.82 -22.28 9.26
CA LEU A 723 -3.32 -21.01 8.71
C LEU A 723 -1.93 -20.67 9.25
N VAL A 724 -1.73 -20.80 10.56
CA VAL A 724 -0.42 -20.57 11.21
C VAL A 724 0.64 -21.48 10.60
N GLU A 725 0.34 -22.77 10.42
CA GLU A 725 1.27 -23.73 9.83
C GLU A 725 1.53 -23.46 8.34
N ALA A 726 0.49 -23.22 7.54
CA ALA A 726 0.60 -23.04 6.10
C ALA A 726 1.42 -21.79 5.71
N TYR A 727 1.26 -20.70 6.49
CA TYR A 727 1.79 -19.37 6.16
C TYR A 727 2.80 -18.82 7.17
N GLY A 728 3.05 -19.49 8.30
CA GLY A 728 3.98 -19.01 9.32
C GLY A 728 3.52 -17.68 9.94
N LEU A 729 2.22 -17.57 10.24
CA LEU A 729 1.61 -16.39 10.85
C LEU A 729 1.98 -16.30 12.33
N ARG A 730 2.23 -15.08 12.80
CA ARG A 730 2.37 -14.74 14.22
C ARG A 730 1.01 -14.44 14.81
N LEU A 731 0.93 -14.36 16.15
CA LEU A 731 -0.33 -14.09 16.87
C LEU A 731 -1.08 -12.87 16.31
N ARG A 732 -0.39 -11.72 16.21
CA ARG A 732 -0.98 -10.52 15.61
C ARG A 732 -1.55 -10.78 14.22
N GLU A 733 -0.77 -11.43 13.36
CA GLU A 733 -1.13 -11.63 11.96
C GLU A 733 -2.30 -12.59 11.79
N VAL A 734 -2.34 -13.69 12.56
CA VAL A 734 -3.47 -14.64 12.49
C VAL A 734 -4.76 -14.01 13.01
N LEU A 735 -4.70 -13.19 14.08
CA LEU A 735 -5.88 -12.48 14.56
C LEU A 735 -6.40 -11.45 13.55
N HIS A 736 -5.53 -10.79 12.79
CA HIS A 736 -5.97 -9.90 11.70
C HIS A 736 -6.64 -10.66 10.55
N VAL A 737 -6.18 -11.88 10.24
CA VAL A 737 -6.83 -12.73 9.22
C VAL A 737 -8.17 -13.25 9.70
N LEU A 738 -8.30 -13.64 10.97
CA LEU A 738 -9.51 -14.27 11.50
C LEU A 738 -10.60 -13.29 11.90
N ALA A 739 -10.24 -12.27 12.67
CA ALA A 739 -11.19 -11.34 13.26
C ALA A 739 -11.28 -10.02 12.47
N GLY A 740 -10.16 -9.55 11.90
CA GLY A 740 -10.13 -8.30 11.16
C GLY A 740 -10.78 -7.13 11.92
N PRO A 741 -11.87 -6.52 11.42
CA PRO A 741 -12.60 -5.47 12.14
C PRO A 741 -13.45 -6.00 13.31
N ASP A 742 -13.80 -7.29 13.36
CA ASP A 742 -14.73 -7.89 14.32
C ASP A 742 -14.09 -8.14 15.69
N ARG A 743 -13.85 -7.04 16.42
CA ARG A 743 -13.33 -7.04 17.79
C ARG A 743 -13.95 -5.92 18.62
N ALA A 744 -13.96 -6.11 19.94
CA ALA A 744 -14.13 -4.99 20.86
C ALA A 744 -12.84 -4.16 20.95
N VAL A 745 -12.94 -2.91 21.39
CA VAL A 745 -11.79 -1.99 21.48
C VAL A 745 -11.35 -1.86 22.93
N VAL A 746 -10.06 -2.15 23.19
CA VAL A 746 -9.45 -1.84 24.49
C VAL A 746 -9.33 -0.31 24.62
N PRO A 747 -9.82 0.30 25.72
CA PRO A 747 -9.71 1.75 25.91
C PRO A 747 -8.26 2.23 25.85
N ALA A 748 -8.04 3.40 25.23
CA ALA A 748 -6.70 3.89 24.92
C ALA A 748 -5.83 4.08 26.16
N GLU A 749 -6.43 4.34 27.33
CA GLU A 749 -5.72 4.49 28.59
C GLU A 749 -5.04 3.20 29.09
N TYR A 750 -5.42 2.02 28.57
CA TYR A 750 -4.79 0.72 28.88
C TYR A 750 -3.73 0.30 27.85
N ALA A 751 -3.55 1.07 26.77
CA ALA A 751 -2.73 0.69 25.62
C ALA A 751 -1.66 1.74 25.26
N ALA A 752 -1.13 2.43 26.28
CA ALA A 752 -0.07 3.40 26.08
C ALA A 752 1.25 2.70 25.73
N GLN A 753 1.81 3.00 24.56
CA GLN A 753 3.16 2.55 24.20
C GLN A 753 4.20 3.47 24.85
N ALA A 754 4.89 2.97 25.89
CA ALA A 754 6.11 3.62 26.37
C ALA A 754 7.16 3.62 25.25
N ARG A 755 7.74 4.79 24.95
CA ARG A 755 8.82 4.93 23.96
C ARG A 755 10.18 4.56 24.52
#